data_AF-H0SC21-F1
#
_entry.id   AF-H0SC21-F1
#
_cell.length_a   1.000
_cell.length_b   1.000
_cell.length_c   1.000
_cell.angle_alpha   90.00
_cell.angle_beta   90.00
_cell.angle_gamma   90.00
#
_symmetry.space_group_name_H-M   'P 1'
#
loop_
_entity.id
_entity.type
_entity.pdbx_description
1 polymer ?
#
loop_
_entity_poly.entity_id
_entity_poly.type
_entity_poly.pdbx_seq_one_letter_code
_entity_poly.pdbx_strand_id
1 'polypeptide(L)'
;MDGAISELARPARHHLRLERLAAKALAAEDFIASFRYADRRCRIDPPPLAHCFVLRAEAAWRLGQRDAALADIARALQISPHDIGANRRLLAWADDDGRRQAARELLASDTGNSSLRSAMAVLREAGERCWAALSIYDSEIVGWVAWSGDAEIEASLNTADGSLTSVLDADPFHPLATSRIQATALRLRRAPSSAAQTLTLRLDRRIFRTYRLPPVATPPLRPRPASPPAERRDVDANDRAVPTVIVPVYGDVDATIACLDSLCRARAVGSQRGAKAPFQILAVDDGSPEPALKAHLQALAALQDISLLVNATNQGFIGAVNRALAQVPQGDVVLLNADTVVPPGFVERLMATAYSAPDIGTVTPLSNNGEFFSFPLPDTANAMLPEPEIIARDKAAEQANTAEAVDMPSGIGFCLYIKRAVLDRIGPLSESFQRGYLEDVDFCLRARTAGFRNVCAPSVYVGHHGSLSFQMSKRALVLRNFDILDRRFPSYRAECRAIETADPLRLSRAALEAMLPARERHPTLIVAGRGALRPIAEARARQLINSGEHAVILSPQQARLTFRLAATDGEVPQSLLLRFDSPSAIAEAEGEIARLRPARIEAIDPACPTAVTDIARRLGVALDRWLTTADVPAIAGLSNERVLAPSEAALRYAQSRKEQGRPTSGRQERIIRADGWSVHPLALADAEPERPCSLVVIPTGPSSQAWQAIRAVAHQIRASGKPIPIVVAGETLDDNRLMSFPNLFVTGPVAIEELPDLLAPHNPGWILTDFEVPLFGHPLVEAARLAPRPVAYRNWAGDGLEPRTGDLALPGTADDEALAAAVTRWITTS
;
A
#
# COMPACT_ATOMS: atom_id res chain seq x y z
N MET A 1 -22.97 30.09 -5.63
CA MET A 1 -23.43 28.80 -5.09
C MET A 1 -23.15 27.69 -6.12
N ASP A 2 -22.00 27.74 -6.83
CA ASP A 2 -21.72 26.92 -8.02
C ASP A 2 -20.25 26.43 -8.03
N GLY A 3 -19.85 25.73 -6.98
CA GLY A 3 -18.53 25.09 -6.87
C GLY A 3 -18.58 23.60 -6.51
N ALA A 4 -19.67 23.16 -5.86
CA ALA A 4 -19.84 21.79 -5.38
C ALA A 4 -20.17 20.75 -6.46
N ILE A 5 -20.34 21.17 -7.72
CA ILE A 5 -20.78 20.31 -8.83
C ILE A 5 -19.58 19.67 -9.58
N SER A 6 -18.39 20.29 -9.55
CA SER A 6 -17.25 19.85 -10.37
C SER A 6 -16.66 18.49 -9.95
N GLU A 7 -16.55 18.22 -8.64
CA GLU A 7 -16.05 16.92 -8.18
C GLU A 7 -17.09 15.77 -8.23
N LEU A 8 -18.35 16.04 -8.60
CA LEU A 8 -19.36 14.99 -8.80
C LEU A 8 -19.12 14.21 -10.11
N ALA A 9 -18.25 14.72 -10.99
CA ALA A 9 -18.10 14.29 -12.38
C ALA A 9 -16.94 13.31 -12.66
N ARG A 10 -16.38 12.61 -11.66
CA ARG A 10 -15.43 11.49 -11.87
C ARG A 10 -16.09 10.15 -11.53
N PRO A 11 -16.71 9.43 -12.50
CA PRO A 11 -17.52 8.24 -12.23
C PRO A 11 -16.77 7.14 -11.48
N ALA A 12 -15.51 6.88 -11.86
CA ALA A 12 -14.69 5.76 -11.38
C ALA A 12 -14.46 5.73 -9.84
N ARG A 13 -14.64 6.84 -9.12
CA ARG A 13 -14.47 6.90 -7.64
C ARG A 13 -15.72 7.38 -6.89
N HIS A 14 -16.87 7.48 -7.57
CA HIS A 14 -18.12 7.98 -6.96
C HIS A 14 -18.58 7.13 -5.76
N HIS A 15 -18.41 5.81 -5.85
CA HIS A 15 -18.77 4.84 -4.80
C HIS A 15 -17.97 5.04 -3.51
N LEU A 16 -16.63 5.13 -3.57
CA LEU A 16 -15.77 5.39 -2.41
C LEU A 16 -16.13 6.70 -1.70
N ARG A 17 -16.54 7.73 -2.46
CA ARG A 17 -16.98 9.01 -1.89
C ARG A 17 -18.26 8.86 -1.07
N LEU A 18 -19.23 8.09 -1.58
CA LEU A 18 -20.49 7.85 -0.86
C LEU A 18 -20.27 7.02 0.42
N GLU A 19 -19.36 6.05 0.40
CA GLU A 19 -18.95 5.31 1.60
C GLU A 19 -18.37 6.24 2.68
N ARG A 20 -17.43 7.12 2.29
CA ARG A 20 -16.82 8.11 3.22
C ARG A 20 -17.84 9.10 3.77
N LEU A 21 -18.75 9.60 2.92
CA LEU A 21 -19.81 10.51 3.35
C LEU A 21 -20.81 9.84 4.30
N ALA A 22 -21.18 8.57 4.04
CA ALA A 22 -22.01 7.79 4.95
C ALA A 22 -21.33 7.60 6.31
N ALA A 23 -20.07 7.17 6.33
CA ALA A 23 -19.32 6.97 7.57
C ALA A 23 -19.11 8.28 8.37
N LYS A 24 -18.81 9.40 7.68
CA LYS A 24 -18.65 10.71 8.33
C LYS A 24 -19.97 11.22 8.94
N ALA A 25 -21.09 11.05 8.23
CA ALA A 25 -22.41 11.39 8.76
C ALA A 25 -22.80 10.49 9.96
N LEU A 26 -22.49 9.18 9.90
CA LEU A 26 -22.74 8.25 11.00
C LEU A 26 -21.95 8.62 12.27
N ALA A 27 -20.69 9.02 12.12
CA ALA A 27 -19.84 9.47 13.21
C ALA A 27 -20.26 10.84 13.80
N ALA A 28 -20.92 11.67 13.01
CA ALA A 28 -21.51 12.95 13.42
C ALA A 28 -22.96 12.82 13.93
N GLU A 29 -23.46 11.60 14.12
CA GLU A 29 -24.84 11.27 14.51
C GLU A 29 -25.95 11.78 13.55
N ASP A 30 -25.60 12.22 12.33
CA ASP A 30 -26.57 12.49 11.25
C ASP A 30 -26.94 11.18 10.54
N PHE A 31 -27.81 10.42 11.20
CA PHE A 31 -28.28 9.13 10.70
C PHE A 31 -29.09 9.25 9.40
N ILE A 32 -29.74 10.38 9.14
CA ILE A 32 -30.53 10.59 7.91
C ILE A 32 -29.59 10.77 6.71
N ALA A 33 -28.59 11.64 6.81
CA ALA A 33 -27.59 11.80 5.75
C ALA A 33 -26.78 10.51 5.57
N SER A 34 -26.38 9.85 6.67
CA SER A 34 -25.68 8.57 6.64
C SER A 34 -26.45 7.52 5.84
N PHE A 35 -27.74 7.32 6.17
CA PHE A 35 -28.59 6.37 5.45
C PHE A 35 -28.72 6.71 3.97
N ARG A 36 -28.92 8.00 3.61
CA ARG A 36 -29.04 8.44 2.22
C ARG A 36 -27.78 8.19 1.39
N TYR A 37 -26.59 8.42 1.97
CA TYR A 37 -25.32 8.15 1.27
C TYR A 37 -25.05 6.65 1.15
N ALA A 38 -25.31 5.87 2.20
CA ALA A 38 -25.14 4.42 2.19
C ALA A 38 -26.13 3.72 1.23
N ASP A 39 -27.39 4.16 1.19
CA ASP A 39 -28.40 3.65 0.26
C ASP A 39 -28.03 3.94 -1.20
N ARG A 40 -27.58 5.16 -1.51
CA ARG A 40 -27.09 5.49 -2.86
C ARG A 40 -25.86 4.64 -3.22
N ARG A 41 -24.94 4.40 -2.28
CA ARG A 41 -23.78 3.51 -2.48
C ARG A 41 -24.21 2.07 -2.81
N CYS A 42 -25.26 1.57 -2.18
CA CYS A 42 -25.76 0.20 -2.39
C CYS A 42 -26.49 -0.03 -3.73
N ARG A 43 -26.62 1.01 -4.58
CA ARG A 43 -27.37 0.97 -5.84
C ARG A 43 -26.53 1.30 -7.09
N ILE A 44 -25.21 1.46 -6.94
CA ILE A 44 -24.31 1.87 -8.03
C ILE A 44 -23.10 0.94 -8.13
N ASP A 45 -22.48 0.92 -9.31
CA ASP A 45 -21.26 0.17 -9.59
C ASP A 45 -19.99 0.83 -9.02
N PRO A 46 -18.95 0.03 -8.69
CA PRO A 46 -18.97 -1.43 -8.63
C PRO A 46 -19.86 -1.94 -7.49
N PRO A 47 -20.35 -3.19 -7.56
CA PRO A 47 -21.30 -3.73 -6.58
C PRO A 47 -20.90 -3.50 -5.11
N PRO A 48 -21.88 -3.23 -4.22
CA PRO A 48 -21.61 -2.96 -2.82
C PRO A 48 -21.04 -4.17 -2.08
N LEU A 49 -19.95 -3.94 -1.35
CA LEU A 49 -19.35 -4.91 -0.44
C LEU A 49 -20.10 -4.96 0.89
N ALA A 50 -19.87 -6.01 1.70
CA ALA A 50 -20.59 -6.26 2.95
C ALA A 50 -20.64 -5.04 3.90
N HIS A 51 -19.54 -4.29 4.03
CA HIS A 51 -19.47 -3.11 4.91
C HIS A 51 -20.37 -1.95 4.47
N CYS A 52 -20.74 -1.85 3.18
CA CYS A 52 -21.69 -0.86 2.68
C CYS A 52 -23.07 -1.08 3.28
N PHE A 53 -23.50 -2.35 3.37
CA PHE A 53 -24.74 -2.74 4.01
C PHE A 53 -24.67 -2.59 5.53
N VAL A 54 -23.53 -2.88 6.18
CA VAL A 54 -23.35 -2.63 7.62
C VAL A 54 -23.48 -1.13 7.96
N LEU A 55 -22.93 -0.23 7.13
CA LEU A 55 -23.09 1.22 7.29
C LEU A 55 -24.55 1.68 7.13
N ARG A 56 -25.28 1.12 6.14
CA ARG A 56 -26.70 1.41 5.95
C ARG A 56 -27.55 0.87 7.11
N ALA A 57 -27.22 -0.32 7.61
CA ALA A 57 -27.88 -0.96 8.73
C ALA A 57 -27.71 -0.18 10.05
N GLU A 58 -26.51 0.33 10.35
CA GLU A 58 -26.27 1.20 11.51
C GLU A 58 -27.12 2.46 11.47
N ALA A 59 -27.15 3.15 10.32
CA ALA A 59 -27.99 4.33 10.15
C ALA A 59 -29.48 4.00 10.28
N ALA A 60 -29.95 2.92 9.64
CA ALA A 60 -31.33 2.44 9.75
C ALA A 60 -31.72 2.08 11.19
N TRP A 61 -30.85 1.38 11.92
CA TRP A 61 -31.06 0.98 13.32
C TRP A 61 -31.20 2.21 14.22
N ARG A 62 -30.33 3.22 14.05
CA ARG A 62 -30.39 4.49 14.79
C ARG A 62 -31.61 5.33 14.44
N LEU A 63 -32.14 5.21 13.22
CA LEU A 63 -33.43 5.77 12.79
C LEU A 63 -34.65 4.93 13.24
N GLY A 64 -34.45 3.85 14.01
CA GLY A 64 -35.52 2.98 14.50
C GLY A 64 -36.04 1.94 13.50
N GLN A 65 -35.47 1.87 12.29
CA GLN A 65 -35.86 0.94 11.22
C GLN A 65 -35.20 -0.45 11.41
N ARG A 66 -35.59 -1.15 12.48
CA ARG A 66 -34.94 -2.40 12.91
C ARG A 66 -34.96 -3.51 11.87
N ASP A 67 -36.11 -3.77 11.25
CA ASP A 67 -36.26 -4.86 10.26
C ASP A 67 -35.40 -4.60 9.01
N ALA A 68 -35.33 -3.35 8.56
CA ALA A 68 -34.49 -2.94 7.44
C ALA A 68 -32.99 -3.09 7.79
N ALA A 69 -32.60 -2.72 9.01
CA ALA A 69 -31.22 -2.91 9.48
C ALA A 69 -30.84 -4.40 9.55
N LEU A 70 -31.71 -5.27 10.09
CA LEU A 70 -31.47 -6.71 10.14
C LEU A 70 -31.42 -7.34 8.74
N ALA A 71 -32.28 -6.90 7.81
CA ALA A 71 -32.22 -7.33 6.40
C ALA A 71 -30.91 -6.93 5.72
N ASP A 72 -30.38 -5.74 6.00
CA ASP A 72 -29.07 -5.30 5.50
C ASP A 72 -27.92 -6.09 6.12
N ILE A 73 -27.97 -6.42 7.42
CA ILE A 73 -26.98 -7.31 8.04
C ILE A 73 -27.05 -8.72 7.44
N ALA A 74 -28.24 -9.26 7.20
CA ALA A 74 -28.40 -10.54 6.49
C ALA A 74 -27.82 -10.48 5.07
N ARG A 75 -28.00 -9.36 4.35
CA ARG A 75 -27.40 -9.14 3.03
C ARG A 75 -25.87 -9.02 3.09
N ALA A 76 -25.34 -8.34 4.10
CA ALA A 76 -23.90 -8.27 4.35
C ALA A 76 -23.29 -9.67 4.55
N LEU A 77 -23.97 -10.53 5.32
CA LEU A 77 -23.52 -11.90 5.59
C LEU A 77 -23.70 -12.85 4.39
N GLN A 78 -24.67 -12.61 3.50
CA GLN A 78 -24.73 -13.30 2.20
C GLN A 78 -23.52 -12.99 1.31
N ILE A 79 -22.97 -11.77 1.43
CA ILE A 79 -21.78 -11.34 0.66
C ILE A 79 -20.48 -11.81 1.33
N SER A 80 -20.41 -11.75 2.67
CA SER A 80 -19.25 -12.15 3.46
C SER A 80 -19.68 -12.76 4.79
N PRO A 81 -19.88 -14.09 4.86
CA PRO A 81 -20.39 -14.76 6.07
C PRO A 81 -19.55 -14.53 7.33
N HIS A 82 -18.23 -14.36 7.18
CA HIS A 82 -17.29 -14.13 8.29
C HIS A 82 -17.00 -12.63 8.54
N ASP A 83 -17.84 -11.70 8.06
CA ASP A 83 -17.62 -10.27 8.36
C ASP A 83 -17.83 -9.99 9.86
N ILE A 84 -16.75 -9.58 10.54
CA ILE A 84 -16.75 -9.32 11.99
C ILE A 84 -17.68 -8.16 12.35
N GLY A 85 -17.79 -7.15 11.46
CA GLY A 85 -18.69 -6.02 11.66
C GLY A 85 -20.14 -6.47 11.69
N ALA A 86 -20.58 -7.15 10.63
CA ALA A 86 -21.93 -7.67 10.48
C ALA A 86 -22.29 -8.67 11.59
N ASN A 87 -21.42 -9.63 11.89
CA ASN A 87 -21.67 -10.61 12.96
C ASN A 87 -21.75 -9.95 14.36
N ARG A 88 -20.92 -8.94 14.67
CA ARG A 88 -21.05 -8.18 15.92
C ARG A 88 -22.40 -7.46 16.04
N ARG A 89 -22.95 -6.96 14.93
CA ARG A 89 -24.28 -6.32 14.89
C ARG A 89 -25.37 -7.36 15.06
N LEU A 90 -25.31 -8.47 14.33
CA LEU A 90 -26.30 -9.55 14.45
C LEU A 90 -26.36 -10.12 15.87
N LEU A 91 -25.20 -10.34 16.52
CA LEU A 91 -25.12 -10.77 17.93
C LEU A 91 -25.81 -9.79 18.90
N ALA A 92 -25.76 -8.49 18.62
CA ALA A 92 -26.27 -7.42 19.46
C ALA A 92 -27.74 -7.05 19.19
N TRP A 93 -28.21 -7.24 17.96
CA TRP A 93 -29.49 -6.73 17.48
C TRP A 93 -30.56 -7.80 17.24
N ALA A 94 -30.16 -9.01 16.85
CA ALA A 94 -31.10 -10.11 16.63
C ALA A 94 -31.41 -10.85 17.93
N ASP A 95 -32.60 -11.44 17.95
CA ASP A 95 -33.18 -12.28 19.01
C ASP A 95 -33.51 -13.70 18.51
N ASP A 96 -33.09 -14.04 17.28
CA ASP A 96 -33.37 -15.28 16.57
C ASP A 96 -32.15 -16.23 16.46
N ASP A 97 -32.26 -17.24 15.58
CA ASP A 97 -31.19 -18.20 15.28
C ASP A 97 -29.95 -17.58 14.60
N GLY A 98 -30.13 -16.47 13.89
CA GLY A 98 -29.02 -15.69 13.32
C GLY A 98 -28.09 -15.17 14.41
N ARG A 99 -28.64 -14.76 15.57
CA ARG A 99 -27.85 -14.38 16.75
C ARG A 99 -26.93 -15.50 17.23
N ARG A 100 -27.42 -16.75 17.21
CA ARG A 100 -26.68 -17.94 17.64
C ARG A 100 -25.57 -18.29 16.64
N GLN A 101 -25.82 -18.16 15.34
CA GLN A 101 -24.78 -18.36 14.34
C GLN A 101 -23.68 -17.29 14.45
N ALA A 102 -24.04 -16.01 14.56
CA ALA A 102 -23.08 -14.92 14.72
C ALA A 102 -22.17 -15.10 15.94
N ALA A 103 -22.72 -15.61 17.06
CA ALA A 103 -21.92 -15.94 18.23
C ALA A 103 -20.82 -16.97 17.91
N ARG A 104 -21.12 -18.02 17.13
CA ARG A 104 -20.13 -19.05 16.74
C ARG A 104 -19.05 -18.51 15.80
N GLU A 105 -19.44 -17.70 14.82
CA GLU A 105 -18.50 -17.06 13.89
C GLU A 105 -17.51 -16.14 14.63
N LEU A 106 -18.00 -15.34 15.58
CA LEU A 106 -17.16 -14.42 16.36
C LEU A 106 -16.18 -15.15 17.28
N LEU A 107 -16.59 -16.26 17.91
CA LEU A 107 -15.66 -17.06 18.72
C LEU A 107 -14.51 -17.66 17.90
N ALA A 108 -14.68 -17.86 16.60
CA ALA A 108 -13.64 -18.38 15.71
C ALA A 108 -12.73 -17.30 15.10
N SER A 109 -13.15 -16.03 15.07
CA SER A 109 -12.54 -14.99 14.22
C SER A 109 -12.30 -13.63 14.88
N ASP A 110 -12.95 -13.33 16.00
CA ASP A 110 -12.84 -12.04 16.69
C ASP A 110 -11.76 -12.07 17.79
N THR A 111 -11.11 -10.92 18.02
CA THR A 111 -10.14 -10.70 19.11
C THR A 111 -10.70 -9.79 20.22
N GLY A 112 -11.90 -9.24 20.05
CA GLY A 112 -12.56 -8.38 21.03
C GLY A 112 -13.05 -9.14 22.26
N ASN A 113 -12.37 -9.01 23.40
CA ASN A 113 -12.76 -9.68 24.65
C ASN A 113 -14.22 -9.41 25.08
N SER A 114 -14.78 -8.23 24.75
CA SER A 114 -16.18 -7.91 25.04
C SER A 114 -17.17 -8.68 24.14
N SER A 115 -16.95 -8.72 22.83
CA SER A 115 -17.79 -9.47 21.89
C SER A 115 -17.70 -10.98 22.11
N LEU A 116 -16.50 -11.51 22.40
CA LEU A 116 -16.29 -12.91 22.75
C LEU A 116 -17.08 -13.31 24.02
N ARG A 117 -17.07 -12.49 25.08
CA ARG A 117 -17.88 -12.73 26.28
C ARG A 117 -19.39 -12.70 26.02
N SER A 118 -19.87 -11.77 25.18
CA SER A 118 -21.28 -11.73 24.77
C SER A 118 -21.67 -12.95 23.93
N ALA A 119 -20.80 -13.42 23.03
CA ALA A 119 -21.02 -14.61 22.23
C ALA A 119 -21.12 -15.88 23.09
N MET A 120 -20.20 -16.07 24.04
CA MET A 120 -20.28 -17.19 25.00
C MET A 120 -21.55 -17.13 25.86
N ALA A 121 -22.03 -15.94 26.25
CA ALA A 121 -23.27 -15.81 27.01
C ALA A 121 -24.49 -16.33 26.23
N VAL A 122 -24.64 -15.91 24.96
CA VAL A 122 -25.72 -16.36 24.06
C VAL A 122 -25.67 -17.87 23.81
N LEU A 123 -24.48 -18.43 23.56
CA LEU A 123 -24.35 -19.87 23.33
C LEU A 123 -24.59 -20.70 24.61
N ARG A 124 -24.25 -20.16 25.79
CA ARG A 124 -24.56 -20.78 27.08
C ARG A 124 -26.07 -20.81 27.36
N GLU A 125 -26.80 -19.77 27.00
CA GLU A 125 -28.26 -19.75 27.06
C GLU A 125 -28.88 -20.80 26.12
N ALA A 126 -28.22 -21.07 24.98
CA ALA A 126 -28.55 -22.18 24.09
C ALA A 126 -28.05 -23.57 24.55
N GLY A 127 -27.46 -23.68 25.75
CA GLY A 127 -27.03 -24.94 26.36
C GLY A 127 -25.58 -25.37 26.07
N GLU A 128 -24.79 -24.59 25.33
CA GLU A 128 -23.36 -24.88 25.15
C GLU A 128 -22.58 -24.61 26.45
N ARG A 129 -21.60 -25.47 26.76
CA ARG A 129 -20.84 -25.39 28.02
C ARG A 129 -19.34 -25.15 27.88
N CYS A 130 -18.81 -25.17 26.67
CA CYS A 130 -17.36 -25.14 26.40
C CYS A 130 -17.07 -24.59 24.99
N TRP A 131 -16.06 -23.75 24.89
CA TRP A 131 -15.64 -23.03 23.68
C TRP A 131 -14.10 -22.99 23.61
N ALA A 132 -13.54 -22.93 22.40
CA ALA A 132 -12.11 -22.82 22.20
C ALA A 132 -11.80 -22.15 20.86
N ALA A 133 -10.77 -21.31 20.83
CA ALA A 133 -10.20 -20.75 19.61
C ALA A 133 -8.68 -20.93 19.64
N LEU A 134 -8.16 -21.68 18.68
CA LEU A 134 -6.75 -22.09 18.62
C LEU A 134 -6.15 -21.72 17.26
N SER A 135 -4.95 -21.14 17.30
CA SER A 135 -4.07 -20.99 16.14
C SER A 135 -3.00 -22.08 16.16
N ILE A 136 -2.91 -22.81 15.05
CA ILE A 136 -1.99 -23.94 14.88
C ILE A 136 -0.76 -23.44 14.09
N TYR A 137 0.42 -23.64 14.66
CA TYR A 137 1.73 -23.37 14.05
C TYR A 137 2.49 -24.71 13.96
N ASP A 138 3.70 -24.72 13.39
CA ASP A 138 4.42 -25.98 13.16
C ASP A 138 4.97 -26.57 14.46
N SER A 139 5.55 -25.72 15.31
CA SER A 139 6.19 -26.09 16.58
C SER A 139 5.29 -25.94 17.81
N GLU A 140 4.13 -25.29 17.67
CA GLU A 140 3.20 -25.05 18.77
C GLU A 140 1.74 -24.85 18.33
N ILE A 141 0.83 -24.99 19.29
CA ILE A 141 -0.58 -24.62 19.20
C ILE A 141 -0.81 -23.61 20.31
N VAL A 142 -1.29 -22.40 19.97
CA VAL A 142 -1.60 -21.36 20.95
C VAL A 142 -3.03 -20.85 20.77
N GLY A 143 -3.67 -20.50 21.88
CA GLY A 143 -5.01 -19.94 21.89
C GLY A 143 -5.62 -19.96 23.28
N TRP A 144 -6.94 -20.09 23.36
CA TRP A 144 -7.66 -20.16 24.63
C TRP A 144 -8.75 -21.22 24.62
N VAL A 145 -9.10 -21.70 25.81
CA VAL A 145 -10.26 -22.56 26.08
C VAL A 145 -11.07 -21.93 27.21
N ALA A 146 -12.40 -21.96 27.10
CA ALA A 146 -13.32 -21.40 28.09
C ALA A 146 -14.52 -22.34 28.30
N TRP A 147 -15.00 -22.46 29.54
CA TRP A 147 -16.06 -23.41 29.91
C TRP A 147 -16.90 -22.95 31.11
N SER A 148 -18.01 -23.64 31.38
CA SER A 148 -18.98 -23.25 32.42
C SER A 148 -19.22 -24.34 33.47
N GLY A 149 -19.21 -23.92 34.74
CA GLY A 149 -19.25 -24.79 35.92
C GLY A 149 -17.90 -25.45 36.22
N ASP A 150 -17.87 -26.26 37.27
CA ASP A 150 -16.64 -26.88 37.82
C ASP A 150 -16.24 -28.17 37.08
N ALA A 151 -16.35 -28.14 35.75
CA ALA A 151 -16.06 -29.27 34.86
C ALA A 151 -14.58 -29.33 34.49
N GLU A 152 -14.07 -30.55 34.27
CA GLU A 152 -12.66 -30.77 33.93
C GLU A 152 -12.43 -30.66 32.42
N ILE A 153 -11.45 -29.85 32.00
CA ILE A 153 -11.01 -29.77 30.60
C ILE A 153 -9.71 -30.54 30.42
N GLU A 154 -9.71 -31.46 29.45
CA GLU A 154 -8.50 -32.15 28.99
C GLU A 154 -8.13 -31.70 27.57
N ALA A 155 -6.84 -31.47 27.31
CA ALA A 155 -6.28 -31.33 25.96
C ALA A 155 -5.36 -32.52 25.66
N SER A 156 -5.61 -33.21 24.56
CA SER A 156 -4.99 -34.50 24.21
C SER A 156 -4.45 -34.46 22.78
N LEU A 157 -3.12 -34.36 22.63
CA LEU A 157 -2.42 -34.35 21.35
C LEU A 157 -1.99 -35.77 20.99
N ASN A 158 -2.69 -36.37 20.04
CA ASN A 158 -2.39 -37.70 19.50
C ASN A 158 -1.41 -37.59 18.32
N THR A 159 -0.32 -38.34 18.38
CA THR A 159 0.68 -38.52 17.32
C THR A 159 0.73 -40.00 16.90
N ALA A 160 1.59 -40.37 15.94
CA ALA A 160 1.82 -41.77 15.59
C ALA A 160 2.49 -42.56 16.73
N ASP A 161 3.27 -41.88 17.58
CA ASP A 161 4.10 -42.49 18.63
C ASP A 161 3.42 -42.53 20.02
N GLY A 162 2.23 -41.94 20.16
CA GLY A 162 1.47 -41.92 21.42
C GLY A 162 0.48 -40.76 21.55
N SER A 163 0.01 -40.52 22.77
CA SER A 163 -0.86 -39.38 23.08
C SER A 163 -0.32 -38.62 24.29
N LEU A 164 -0.16 -37.31 24.14
CA LEU A 164 0.15 -36.40 25.24
C LEU A 164 -1.14 -35.76 25.72
N THR A 165 -1.58 -36.08 26.94
CA THR A 165 -2.80 -35.52 27.55
C THR A 165 -2.45 -34.67 28.76
N SER A 166 -3.03 -33.47 28.84
CA SER A 166 -2.94 -32.57 29.99
C SER A 166 -4.35 -32.14 30.40
N VAL A 167 -4.63 -32.15 31.70
CA VAL A 167 -5.73 -31.34 32.27
C VAL A 167 -5.33 -29.87 32.15
N LEU A 168 -6.30 -28.98 31.96
CA LEU A 168 -6.10 -27.54 31.87
C LEU A 168 -6.70 -26.82 33.09
N ASP A 169 -5.84 -26.17 33.87
CA ASP A 169 -6.26 -25.35 35.01
C ASP A 169 -6.91 -24.03 34.55
N ALA A 170 -7.93 -23.59 35.29
CA ALA A 170 -8.56 -22.28 35.07
C ALA A 170 -7.65 -21.14 35.52
N ASP A 171 -7.45 -20.15 34.65
CA ASP A 171 -6.80 -18.88 34.98
C ASP A 171 -7.86 -17.82 35.34
N PRO A 172 -8.00 -17.43 36.62
CA PRO A 172 -8.99 -16.44 37.04
C PRO A 172 -8.70 -15.02 36.53
N PHE A 173 -7.48 -14.76 36.02
CA PHE A 173 -7.09 -13.47 35.44
C PHE A 173 -7.23 -13.45 33.90
N HIS A 174 -7.61 -14.56 33.28
CA HIS A 174 -7.78 -14.63 31.83
C HIS A 174 -8.87 -13.64 31.36
N PRO A 175 -8.68 -12.84 30.29
CA PRO A 175 -9.63 -11.80 29.88
C PRO A 175 -11.06 -12.28 29.55
N LEU A 176 -11.24 -13.59 29.30
CA LEU A 176 -12.55 -14.21 29.05
C LEU A 176 -13.22 -14.79 30.30
N ALA A 177 -12.51 -14.88 31.43
CA ALA A 177 -13.05 -15.38 32.70
C ALA A 177 -14.14 -14.43 33.24
N THR A 178 -15.17 -15.02 33.86
CA THR A 178 -16.26 -14.31 34.53
C THR A 178 -16.75 -15.15 35.72
N SER A 179 -17.63 -14.62 36.56
CA SER A 179 -18.27 -15.37 37.67
C SER A 179 -19.09 -16.60 37.24
N ARG A 180 -19.25 -16.86 35.93
CA ARG A 180 -19.95 -18.03 35.37
C ARG A 180 -19.18 -18.73 34.24
N ILE A 181 -17.93 -18.32 33.95
CA ILE A 181 -17.11 -18.88 32.87
C ILE A 181 -15.67 -18.95 33.38
N GLN A 182 -15.12 -20.16 33.45
CA GLN A 182 -13.70 -20.41 33.62
C GLN A 182 -13.01 -20.33 32.25
N ALA A 183 -11.76 -19.87 32.20
CA ALA A 183 -11.01 -19.78 30.95
C ALA A 183 -9.51 -19.94 31.21
N THR A 184 -8.75 -20.32 30.20
CA THR A 184 -7.29 -20.47 30.29
C THR A 184 -6.64 -20.33 28.92
N ALA A 185 -5.37 -19.88 28.91
CA ALA A 185 -4.56 -19.83 27.71
C ALA A 185 -3.96 -21.22 27.44
N LEU A 186 -4.24 -21.78 26.26
CA LEU A 186 -3.64 -23.05 25.84
C LEU A 186 -2.36 -22.78 25.05
N ARG A 187 -1.25 -23.37 25.49
CA ARG A 187 0.01 -23.43 24.73
C ARG A 187 0.57 -24.85 24.76
N LEU A 188 0.47 -25.56 23.64
CA LEU A 188 0.99 -26.93 23.49
C LEU A 188 2.14 -26.93 22.49
N ARG A 189 3.27 -27.55 22.86
CA ARG A 189 4.37 -27.78 21.92
C ARG A 189 4.01 -28.94 20.99
N ARG A 190 4.23 -28.76 19.69
CA ARG A 190 4.15 -29.83 18.69
C ARG A 190 5.55 -30.39 18.45
N ALA A 191 5.69 -31.70 18.61
CA ALA A 191 6.84 -32.42 18.08
C ALA A 191 6.68 -32.58 16.55
N PRO A 192 7.77 -32.58 15.76
CA PRO A 192 7.71 -32.95 14.36
C PRO A 192 7.13 -34.35 14.16
N SER A 193 6.42 -34.57 13.06
CA SER A 193 5.70 -35.80 12.75
C SER A 193 5.44 -35.90 11.26
N SER A 194 5.88 -36.98 10.63
CA SER A 194 5.58 -37.31 9.23
C SER A 194 4.11 -37.68 8.99
N ALA A 195 3.41 -38.11 10.04
CA ALA A 195 1.97 -38.35 10.03
C ALA A 195 1.19 -37.10 10.52
N ALA A 196 -0.06 -36.97 10.06
CA ALA A 196 -0.98 -35.97 10.59
C ALA A 196 -1.27 -36.25 12.08
N GLN A 197 -1.32 -35.20 12.89
CA GLN A 197 -1.59 -35.29 14.33
C GLN A 197 -3.06 -34.91 14.60
N THR A 198 -3.59 -35.29 15.76
CA THR A 198 -4.96 -34.92 16.16
C THR A 198 -4.96 -34.34 17.57
N LEU A 199 -5.27 -33.05 17.71
CA LEU A 199 -5.57 -32.45 19.01
C LEU A 199 -7.06 -32.64 19.32
N THR A 200 -7.36 -33.26 20.45
CA THR A 200 -8.71 -33.46 20.97
C THR A 200 -8.88 -32.66 22.26
N LEU A 201 -9.93 -31.87 22.37
CA LEU A 201 -10.35 -31.21 23.62
C LEU A 201 -11.57 -31.93 24.19
N ARG A 202 -11.54 -32.25 25.48
CA ARG A 202 -12.63 -32.90 26.22
C ARG A 202 -13.11 -32.03 27.37
N LEU A 203 -14.41 -32.12 27.65
CA LEU A 203 -15.08 -31.62 28.85
C LEU A 203 -15.69 -32.84 29.56
N ASP A 204 -15.33 -33.08 30.82
CA ASP A 204 -15.78 -34.27 31.58
C ASP A 204 -15.62 -35.58 30.77
N ARG A 205 -14.44 -35.75 30.16
CA ARG A 205 -14.06 -36.86 29.25
C ARG A 205 -14.86 -36.97 27.94
N ARG A 206 -15.80 -36.07 27.65
CA ARG A 206 -16.54 -36.01 26.37
C ARG A 206 -15.85 -35.08 25.39
N ILE A 207 -15.61 -35.54 24.17
CA ILE A 207 -14.99 -34.74 23.11
C ILE A 207 -15.96 -33.64 22.64
N PHE A 208 -15.52 -32.38 22.66
CA PHE A 208 -16.31 -31.24 22.13
C PHE A 208 -15.64 -30.52 20.94
N ARG A 209 -14.32 -30.66 20.81
CA ARG A 209 -13.54 -30.18 19.66
C ARG A 209 -12.43 -31.17 19.31
N THR A 210 -12.21 -31.32 18.01
CA THR A 210 -11.09 -32.07 17.44
C THR A 210 -10.50 -31.25 16.31
N TYR A 211 -9.19 -31.03 16.37
CA TYR A 211 -8.41 -30.35 15.34
C TYR A 211 -7.50 -31.38 14.67
N ARG A 212 -7.71 -31.62 13.38
CA ARG A 212 -6.74 -32.34 12.56
C ARG A 212 -5.59 -31.39 12.26
N LEU A 213 -4.37 -31.79 12.62
CA LEU A 213 -3.18 -30.98 12.42
C LEU A 213 -2.35 -31.62 11.29
N PRO A 214 -1.85 -30.83 10.32
CA PRO A 214 -1.07 -31.38 9.22
C PRO A 214 0.25 -31.98 9.72
N PRO A 215 0.87 -32.91 8.97
CA PRO A 215 2.23 -33.35 9.24
C PRO A 215 3.17 -32.16 9.42
N VAL A 216 4.07 -32.26 10.39
CA VAL A 216 5.15 -31.29 10.58
C VAL A 216 6.40 -31.99 10.13
N ALA A 217 6.86 -31.67 8.93
CA ALA A 217 8.18 -32.08 8.48
C ALA A 217 9.19 -31.72 9.57
N THR A 218 10.05 -32.68 9.94
CA THR A 218 11.20 -32.40 10.80
C THR A 218 11.92 -31.20 10.19
N PRO A 219 12.01 -30.04 10.89
CA PRO A 219 12.78 -28.95 10.35
C PRO A 219 14.18 -29.52 10.12
N PRO A 220 14.72 -29.47 8.89
CA PRO A 220 16.01 -30.06 8.62
C PRO A 220 16.98 -29.51 9.66
N LEU A 221 17.67 -30.41 10.37
CA LEU A 221 18.73 -30.10 11.34
C LEU A 221 19.49 -28.91 10.77
N ARG A 222 19.37 -27.73 11.43
CA ARG A 222 19.78 -26.40 10.94
C ARG A 222 20.77 -26.57 9.80
N PRO A 223 20.39 -26.36 8.52
CA PRO A 223 21.32 -26.60 7.43
C PRO A 223 22.57 -25.78 7.73
N ARG A 224 23.64 -26.47 8.14
CA ARG A 224 24.97 -25.87 8.25
C ARG A 224 25.19 -25.27 6.88
N PRO A 225 25.31 -23.93 6.74
CA PRO A 225 25.06 -23.22 5.50
C PRO A 225 25.79 -23.94 4.39
N ALA A 226 25.02 -24.69 3.60
CA ALA A 226 25.58 -25.60 2.64
C ALA A 226 26.10 -24.71 1.53
N SER A 227 27.32 -24.97 1.07
CA SER A 227 27.76 -24.42 -0.21
C SER A 227 26.65 -24.70 -1.24
N PRO A 228 26.27 -23.73 -2.09
CA PRO A 228 25.24 -23.93 -3.10
C PRO A 228 25.58 -25.22 -3.89
N PRO A 229 24.56 -26.01 -4.30
CA PRO A 229 24.77 -27.37 -4.78
C PRO A 229 25.85 -27.44 -5.86
N ALA A 230 27.02 -27.95 -5.47
CA ALA A 230 28.23 -27.98 -6.28
C ALA A 230 28.23 -29.16 -7.25
N GLU A 231 27.13 -29.32 -8.00
CA GLU A 231 27.05 -30.25 -9.12
C GLU A 231 26.51 -29.52 -10.35
N ARG A 232 27.42 -29.18 -11.26
CA ARG A 232 27.09 -29.18 -12.69
C ARG A 232 26.76 -30.63 -13.07
N ARG A 233 25.52 -31.05 -12.84
CA ARG A 233 24.90 -31.98 -13.77
C ARG A 233 24.46 -31.14 -14.93
N ASP A 234 25.28 -31.14 -15.98
CA ASP A 234 24.85 -30.78 -17.32
C ASP A 234 23.84 -31.86 -17.77
N VAL A 235 22.63 -31.81 -17.19
CA VAL A 235 21.46 -32.48 -17.74
C VAL A 235 21.18 -31.75 -19.03
N ASP A 236 21.51 -32.42 -20.14
CA ASP A 236 21.24 -31.95 -21.50
C ASP A 236 19.85 -31.32 -21.54
N ALA A 237 19.74 -30.14 -22.14
CA ALA A 237 18.47 -29.42 -22.20
C ALA A 237 17.36 -30.24 -22.88
N ASN A 238 17.74 -31.26 -23.67
CA ASN A 238 16.88 -32.19 -24.37
C ASN A 238 16.26 -33.30 -23.49
N ASP A 239 16.81 -33.56 -22.29
CA ASP A 239 16.40 -34.67 -21.42
C ASP A 239 15.68 -34.21 -20.14
N ARG A 240 15.31 -32.91 -20.07
CA ARG A 240 14.56 -32.34 -18.96
C ARG A 240 13.06 -32.55 -19.13
N ALA A 241 12.39 -32.95 -18.05
CA ALA A 241 10.94 -33.01 -18.01
C ALA A 241 10.33 -31.62 -18.23
N VAL A 242 9.37 -31.55 -19.14
CA VAL A 242 8.69 -30.31 -19.55
C VAL A 242 8.00 -29.65 -18.34
N PRO A 243 8.15 -28.33 -18.12
CA PRO A 243 7.51 -27.64 -16.99
C PRO A 243 5.98 -27.73 -17.00
N THR A 244 5.35 -27.71 -15.83
CA THR A 244 3.89 -27.68 -15.68
C THR A 244 3.41 -26.36 -15.10
N VAL A 245 2.53 -25.66 -15.82
CA VAL A 245 1.80 -24.49 -15.31
C VAL A 245 0.58 -24.99 -14.53
N ILE A 246 0.52 -24.68 -13.24
CA ILE A 246 -0.58 -25.01 -12.34
C ILE A 246 -1.45 -23.76 -12.16
N VAL A 247 -2.73 -23.88 -12.51
CA VAL A 247 -3.72 -22.80 -12.42
C VAL A 247 -4.82 -23.20 -11.43
N PRO A 248 -4.80 -22.71 -10.17
CA PRO A 248 -5.92 -22.87 -9.25
C PRO A 248 -7.07 -21.94 -9.66
N VAL A 249 -8.24 -22.51 -9.90
CA VAL A 249 -9.43 -21.83 -10.44
C VAL A 249 -10.54 -21.79 -9.40
N TYR A 250 -11.07 -20.60 -9.11
CA TYR A 250 -12.26 -20.43 -8.28
C TYR A 250 -12.97 -19.11 -8.59
N GLY A 251 -14.06 -19.17 -9.37
CA GLY A 251 -14.83 -17.99 -9.77
C GLY A 251 -14.15 -17.14 -10.85
N ASP A 252 -14.57 -15.87 -10.96
CA ASP A 252 -14.09 -14.88 -11.93
C ASP A 252 -14.00 -15.42 -13.38
N VAL A 253 -15.18 -15.63 -13.97
CA VAL A 253 -15.34 -16.35 -15.25
C VAL A 253 -14.54 -15.69 -16.38
N ASP A 254 -14.66 -14.38 -16.54
CA ASP A 254 -14.04 -13.65 -17.66
C ASP A 254 -12.52 -13.61 -17.55
N ALA A 255 -11.98 -13.36 -16.34
CA ALA A 255 -10.55 -13.37 -16.09
C ALA A 255 -9.96 -14.78 -16.26
N THR A 256 -10.64 -15.81 -15.74
CA THR A 256 -10.19 -17.21 -15.86
C THR A 256 -10.18 -17.69 -17.32
N ILE A 257 -11.20 -17.36 -18.10
CA ILE A 257 -11.23 -17.67 -19.53
C ILE A 257 -10.06 -16.97 -20.22
N ALA A 258 -9.85 -15.66 -20.01
CA ALA A 258 -8.74 -14.92 -20.61
C ALA A 258 -7.36 -15.50 -20.25
N CYS A 259 -7.18 -15.94 -19.00
CA CYS A 259 -5.96 -16.62 -18.55
C CYS A 259 -5.70 -17.92 -19.32
N LEU A 260 -6.68 -18.83 -19.33
CA LEU A 260 -6.54 -20.14 -20.00
C LEU A 260 -6.38 -19.99 -21.52
N ASP A 261 -7.10 -19.06 -22.13
CA ASP A 261 -6.98 -18.71 -23.54
C ASP A 261 -5.57 -18.18 -23.88
N SER A 262 -5.00 -17.28 -23.05
CA SER A 262 -3.65 -16.76 -23.25
C SER A 262 -2.58 -17.84 -23.07
N LEU A 263 -2.75 -18.77 -22.12
CA LEU A 263 -1.90 -19.95 -21.95
C LEU A 263 -1.92 -20.87 -23.16
N CYS A 264 -3.12 -21.17 -23.69
CA CYS A 264 -3.27 -22.02 -24.87
C CYS A 264 -2.60 -21.38 -26.10
N ARG A 265 -2.77 -20.07 -26.30
CA ARG A 265 -2.06 -19.29 -27.33
C ARG A 265 -0.54 -19.35 -27.14
N ALA A 266 -0.04 -19.10 -25.92
CA ALA A 266 1.40 -19.12 -25.63
C ALA A 266 2.03 -20.50 -25.91
N ARG A 267 1.37 -21.59 -25.51
CA ARG A 267 1.83 -22.96 -25.79
C ARG A 267 1.80 -23.29 -27.28
N ALA A 268 0.76 -22.87 -28.00
CA ALA A 268 0.63 -23.11 -29.45
C ALA A 268 1.77 -22.45 -30.24
N VAL A 269 2.09 -21.18 -29.93
CA VAL A 269 3.19 -20.44 -30.58
C VAL A 269 4.54 -21.11 -30.36
N GLY A 270 4.84 -21.59 -29.16
CA GLY A 270 6.09 -22.33 -28.89
C GLY A 270 6.16 -23.66 -29.66
N SER A 271 5.03 -24.36 -29.78
CA SER A 271 4.93 -25.66 -30.48
C SER A 271 5.13 -25.54 -32.00
N GLN A 272 4.76 -24.41 -32.62
CA GLN A 272 4.90 -24.20 -34.07
C GLN A 272 6.36 -24.15 -34.58
N ARG A 273 7.36 -24.10 -33.70
CA ARG A 273 8.78 -24.19 -34.07
C ARG A 273 9.28 -25.62 -34.33
N GLY A 274 8.37 -26.57 -34.56
CA GLY A 274 8.70 -27.98 -34.85
C GLY A 274 9.11 -28.81 -33.62
N ALA A 275 8.87 -28.29 -32.42
CA ALA A 275 9.26 -28.91 -31.15
C ALA A 275 8.05 -29.52 -30.40
N LYS A 276 8.34 -30.33 -29.38
CA LYS A 276 7.32 -30.72 -28.38
C LYS A 276 6.77 -29.47 -27.68
N ALA A 277 5.54 -29.56 -27.17
CA ALA A 277 4.92 -28.46 -26.44
C ALA A 277 5.83 -27.95 -25.28
N PRO A 278 6.04 -26.63 -25.14
CA PRO A 278 7.04 -26.08 -24.22
C PRO A 278 6.67 -26.20 -22.74
N PHE A 279 5.39 -26.37 -22.43
CA PHE A 279 4.87 -26.59 -21.07
C PHE A 279 3.55 -27.37 -21.10
N GLN A 280 3.23 -28.01 -19.98
CA GLN A 280 1.92 -28.60 -19.69
C GLN A 280 1.03 -27.61 -18.94
N ILE A 281 -0.30 -27.74 -19.05
CA ILE A 281 -1.26 -26.92 -18.30
C ILE A 281 -2.10 -27.84 -17.42
N LEU A 282 -2.11 -27.57 -16.11
CA LEU A 282 -2.87 -28.28 -15.09
C LEU A 282 -3.80 -27.30 -14.37
N ALA A 283 -5.07 -27.28 -14.75
CA ALA A 283 -6.09 -26.49 -14.06
C ALA A 283 -6.66 -27.26 -12.87
N VAL A 284 -6.95 -26.56 -11.78
CA VAL A 284 -7.60 -27.11 -10.59
C VAL A 284 -8.87 -26.33 -10.31
N ASP A 285 -10.03 -26.86 -10.70
CA ASP A 285 -11.34 -26.32 -10.30
C ASP A 285 -11.51 -26.56 -8.79
N ASP A 286 -11.34 -25.51 -7.98
CA ASP A 286 -11.49 -25.56 -6.52
C ASP A 286 -12.97 -25.47 -6.10
N GLY A 287 -13.83 -26.21 -6.80
CA GLY A 287 -15.27 -26.24 -6.56
C GLY A 287 -15.97 -24.92 -6.91
N SER A 288 -15.61 -24.29 -8.04
CA SER A 288 -16.21 -23.04 -8.52
C SER A 288 -17.75 -23.12 -8.57
N PRO A 289 -18.50 -22.06 -8.24
CA PRO A 289 -19.97 -22.12 -8.30
C PRO A 289 -20.55 -21.97 -9.71
N GLU A 290 -19.85 -21.32 -10.66
CA GLU A 290 -20.40 -20.91 -11.95
C GLU A 290 -20.46 -22.06 -12.98
N PRO A 291 -21.65 -22.39 -13.53
CA PRO A 291 -21.78 -23.44 -14.55
C PRO A 291 -21.03 -23.16 -15.84
N ALA A 292 -20.95 -21.89 -16.26
CA ALA A 292 -20.25 -21.47 -17.48
C ALA A 292 -18.74 -21.76 -17.41
N LEU A 293 -18.12 -21.44 -16.28
CA LEU A 293 -16.70 -21.72 -16.03
C LEU A 293 -16.41 -23.23 -16.04
N LYS A 294 -17.26 -24.03 -15.39
CA LYS A 294 -17.15 -25.51 -15.43
C LYS A 294 -17.27 -26.06 -16.84
N ALA A 295 -18.23 -25.59 -17.62
CA ALA A 295 -18.41 -26.02 -19.01
C ALA A 295 -17.19 -25.68 -19.87
N HIS A 296 -16.59 -24.49 -19.68
CA HIS A 296 -15.37 -24.09 -20.39
C HIS A 296 -14.16 -24.95 -20.01
N LEU A 297 -13.92 -25.19 -18.71
CA LEU A 297 -12.87 -26.09 -18.24
C LEU A 297 -13.03 -27.52 -18.78
N GLN A 298 -14.26 -28.04 -18.81
CA GLN A 298 -14.57 -29.35 -19.38
C GLN A 298 -14.32 -29.39 -20.89
N ALA A 299 -14.64 -28.32 -21.62
CA ALA A 299 -14.37 -28.22 -23.05
C ALA A 299 -12.86 -28.23 -23.36
N LEU A 300 -12.07 -27.42 -22.65
CA LEU A 300 -10.60 -27.42 -22.79
C LEU A 300 -10.00 -28.79 -22.42
N ALA A 301 -10.51 -29.46 -21.39
CA ALA A 301 -10.05 -30.80 -21.01
C ALA A 301 -10.40 -31.85 -22.09
N ALA A 302 -11.58 -31.75 -22.70
CA ALA A 302 -12.00 -32.65 -23.79
C ALA A 302 -11.19 -32.44 -25.08
N LEU A 303 -10.74 -31.20 -25.34
CA LEU A 303 -9.79 -30.87 -26.42
C LEU A 303 -8.34 -31.29 -26.11
N GLN A 304 -8.07 -31.83 -24.91
CA GLN A 304 -6.74 -32.10 -24.37
C GLN A 304 -5.86 -30.85 -24.23
N ASP A 305 -6.46 -29.66 -24.26
CA ASP A 305 -5.74 -28.40 -24.06
C ASP A 305 -5.30 -28.22 -22.61
N ILE A 306 -6.01 -28.80 -21.64
CA ILE A 306 -5.61 -28.80 -20.22
C ILE A 306 -5.76 -30.20 -19.61
N SER A 307 -4.93 -30.49 -18.62
CA SER A 307 -5.26 -31.47 -17.59
C SER A 307 -6.14 -30.79 -16.53
N LEU A 308 -7.23 -31.44 -16.11
CA LEU A 308 -8.19 -30.86 -15.17
C LEU A 308 -8.32 -31.71 -13.90
N LEU A 309 -8.09 -31.10 -12.75
CA LEU A 309 -8.43 -31.63 -11.44
C LEU A 309 -9.65 -30.87 -10.91
N VAL A 310 -10.62 -31.59 -10.34
CA VAL A 310 -11.84 -30.98 -9.75
C VAL A 310 -11.89 -31.33 -8.26
N ASN A 311 -11.93 -30.33 -7.38
CA ASN A 311 -12.20 -30.48 -5.96
C ASN A 311 -13.72 -30.51 -5.73
N ALA A 312 -14.18 -31.37 -4.81
CA ALA A 312 -15.61 -31.46 -4.48
C ALA A 312 -16.12 -30.24 -3.66
N THR A 313 -15.20 -29.53 -3.00
CA THR A 313 -15.46 -28.34 -2.17
C THR A 313 -14.24 -27.42 -2.26
N ASN A 314 -14.42 -26.11 -2.12
CA ASN A 314 -13.32 -25.14 -2.04
C ASN A 314 -12.35 -25.50 -0.89
N GLN A 315 -11.10 -25.77 -1.25
CA GLN A 315 -9.98 -26.07 -0.34
C GLN A 315 -9.09 -24.84 -0.13
N GLY A 316 -9.30 -23.76 -0.89
CA GLY A 316 -8.45 -22.58 -0.94
C GLY A 316 -7.20 -22.81 -1.82
N PHE A 317 -6.48 -21.72 -2.08
CA PHE A 317 -5.33 -21.70 -2.98
C PHE A 317 -4.29 -22.78 -2.61
N ILE A 318 -3.94 -22.86 -1.33
CA ILE A 318 -2.96 -23.82 -0.80
C ILE A 318 -3.39 -25.27 -1.03
N GLY A 319 -4.66 -25.59 -0.77
CA GLY A 319 -5.19 -26.95 -0.95
C GLY A 319 -5.21 -27.36 -2.43
N ALA A 320 -5.69 -26.46 -3.30
CA ALA A 320 -5.71 -26.68 -4.74
C ALA A 320 -4.30 -26.88 -5.33
N VAL A 321 -3.35 -26.00 -4.98
CA VAL A 321 -1.96 -26.08 -5.45
C VAL A 321 -1.26 -27.33 -4.88
N ASN A 322 -1.37 -27.62 -3.59
CA ASN A 322 -0.72 -28.79 -2.99
C ASN A 322 -1.27 -30.10 -3.57
N ARG A 323 -2.57 -30.17 -3.90
CA ARG A 323 -3.16 -31.31 -4.62
C ARG A 323 -2.57 -31.46 -6.02
N ALA A 324 -2.39 -30.37 -6.76
CA ALA A 324 -1.76 -30.41 -8.09
C ALA A 324 -0.27 -30.78 -8.03
N LEU A 325 0.50 -30.24 -7.08
CA LEU A 325 1.91 -30.62 -6.87
C LEU A 325 2.06 -32.13 -6.63
N ALA A 326 1.12 -32.76 -5.92
CA ALA A 326 1.11 -34.21 -5.73
C ALA A 326 0.83 -35.02 -7.01
N GLN A 327 0.29 -34.40 -8.07
CA GLN A 327 0.13 -35.01 -9.40
C GLN A 327 1.30 -34.72 -10.34
N VAL A 328 2.20 -33.81 -9.97
CA VAL A 328 3.36 -33.39 -10.78
C VAL A 328 4.65 -33.77 -10.03
N PRO A 329 5.07 -35.06 -10.03
CA PRO A 329 6.25 -35.53 -9.30
C PRO A 329 7.59 -35.22 -9.99
N GLN A 330 7.57 -34.79 -11.25
CA GLN A 330 8.76 -34.48 -12.06
C GLN A 330 8.57 -33.15 -12.79
N GLY A 331 9.67 -32.58 -13.31
CA GLY A 331 9.66 -31.31 -14.04
C GLY A 331 9.46 -30.08 -13.14
N ASP A 332 9.85 -28.92 -13.64
CA ASP A 332 9.68 -27.66 -12.93
C ASP A 332 8.21 -27.20 -12.96
N VAL A 333 7.84 -26.29 -12.07
CA VAL A 333 6.45 -25.84 -11.89
C VAL A 333 6.36 -24.33 -12.06
N VAL A 334 5.30 -23.85 -12.70
CA VAL A 334 4.87 -22.45 -12.62
C VAL A 334 3.55 -22.41 -11.88
N LEU A 335 3.49 -21.75 -10.73
CA LEU A 335 2.23 -21.34 -10.13
C LEU A 335 1.74 -20.09 -10.85
N LEU A 336 0.51 -20.10 -11.34
CA LEU A 336 -0.07 -18.97 -12.07
C LEU A 336 -1.51 -18.74 -11.61
N ASN A 337 -1.84 -17.53 -11.17
CA ASN A 337 -3.22 -17.19 -10.81
C ASN A 337 -4.13 -17.21 -12.05
N ALA A 338 -5.37 -17.62 -11.86
CA ALA A 338 -6.40 -17.64 -12.90
C ALA A 338 -6.80 -16.24 -13.42
N ASP A 339 -6.37 -15.15 -12.79
CA ASP A 339 -6.66 -13.77 -13.19
C ASP A 339 -5.45 -13.07 -13.84
N THR A 340 -4.64 -13.84 -14.56
CA THR A 340 -3.45 -13.37 -15.29
C THR A 340 -3.63 -13.43 -16.81
N VAL A 341 -2.80 -12.69 -17.54
CA VAL A 341 -2.69 -12.78 -19.01
C VAL A 341 -1.22 -12.91 -19.34
N VAL A 342 -0.83 -14.04 -19.93
CA VAL A 342 0.57 -14.40 -20.17
C VAL A 342 0.98 -14.20 -21.64
N PRO A 343 2.20 -13.70 -21.91
CA PRO A 343 2.71 -13.55 -23.27
C PRO A 343 3.31 -14.87 -23.79
N PRO A 344 3.47 -15.04 -25.12
CA PRO A 344 4.21 -16.16 -25.69
C PRO A 344 5.65 -16.27 -25.17
N GLY A 345 6.15 -17.49 -24.98
CA GLY A 345 7.54 -17.73 -24.57
C GLY A 345 7.88 -17.37 -23.12
N PHE A 346 6.87 -17.13 -22.25
CA PHE A 346 7.11 -16.70 -20.88
C PHE A 346 7.72 -17.80 -20.00
N VAL A 347 7.26 -19.06 -20.11
CA VAL A 347 7.80 -20.19 -19.33
C VAL A 347 9.25 -20.46 -19.72
N GLU A 348 9.57 -20.37 -21.01
CA GLU A 348 10.90 -20.60 -21.56
C GLU A 348 11.89 -19.54 -21.07
N ARG A 349 11.49 -18.27 -20.99
CA ARG A 349 12.31 -17.19 -20.42
C ARG A 349 12.44 -17.28 -18.90
N LEU A 350 11.36 -17.59 -18.18
CA LEU A 350 11.42 -17.86 -16.73
C LEU A 350 12.36 -19.04 -16.41
N MET A 351 12.29 -20.11 -17.19
CA MET A 351 13.20 -21.26 -17.11
C MET A 351 14.64 -20.87 -17.44
N ALA A 352 14.88 -20.06 -18.48
CA ALA A 352 16.21 -19.58 -18.83
C ALA A 352 16.83 -18.75 -17.69
N THR A 353 16.07 -17.82 -17.10
CA THR A 353 16.49 -17.09 -15.89
C THR A 353 16.72 -18.04 -14.71
N ALA A 354 15.84 -19.02 -14.47
CA ALA A 354 16.00 -19.99 -13.39
C ALA A 354 17.31 -20.79 -13.53
N TYR A 355 17.65 -21.24 -14.74
CA TYR A 355 18.86 -22.02 -15.00
C TYR A 355 20.11 -21.20 -15.33
N SER A 356 20.03 -19.87 -15.34
CA SER A 356 21.21 -18.99 -15.47
C SER A 356 22.24 -19.19 -14.34
N ALA A 357 21.78 -19.63 -13.17
CA ALA A 357 22.64 -20.05 -12.06
C ALA A 357 22.04 -21.27 -11.32
N PRO A 358 22.87 -22.17 -10.75
CA PRO A 358 22.40 -23.38 -10.07
C PRO A 358 21.64 -23.06 -8.77
N ASP A 359 21.97 -21.94 -8.14
CA ASP A 359 21.42 -21.51 -6.84
C ASP A 359 20.11 -20.72 -6.94
N ILE A 360 19.69 -20.26 -8.12
CA ILE A 360 18.35 -19.67 -8.28
C ILE A 360 17.30 -20.76 -8.09
N GLY A 361 16.38 -20.59 -7.14
CA GLY A 361 15.31 -21.53 -6.83
C GLY A 361 13.96 -21.14 -7.41
N THR A 362 13.62 -19.85 -7.33
CA THR A 362 12.35 -19.31 -7.83
C THR A 362 12.55 -18.08 -8.71
N VAL A 363 11.63 -17.86 -9.65
CA VAL A 363 11.63 -16.71 -10.57
C VAL A 363 10.23 -16.13 -10.70
N THR A 364 10.11 -14.81 -10.56
CA THR A 364 8.86 -14.04 -10.75
C THR A 364 9.05 -13.01 -11.87
N PRO A 365 8.11 -12.85 -12.83
CA PRO A 365 8.20 -11.84 -13.88
C PRO A 365 7.80 -10.43 -13.36
N LEU A 366 8.00 -9.40 -14.18
CA LEU A 366 7.34 -8.11 -13.94
C LEU A 366 5.83 -8.21 -14.19
N SER A 367 5.06 -7.29 -13.61
CA SER A 367 3.61 -7.20 -13.81
C SER A 367 3.11 -5.75 -13.73
N ASN A 368 1.84 -5.51 -14.04
CA ASN A 368 1.16 -4.28 -13.59
C ASN A 368 0.87 -4.33 -12.08
N ASN A 369 0.68 -5.51 -11.51
CA ASN A 369 0.20 -5.70 -10.14
C ASN A 369 0.94 -6.86 -9.46
N GLY A 370 2.20 -6.65 -9.10
CA GLY A 370 3.10 -7.67 -8.54
C GLY A 370 3.97 -7.14 -7.39
N GLU A 371 3.47 -6.21 -6.58
CA GLU A 371 4.22 -5.62 -5.45
C GLU A 371 5.56 -5.02 -5.92
N PHE A 372 6.71 -5.44 -5.40
CA PHE A 372 8.04 -4.97 -5.86
C PHE A 372 8.28 -5.16 -7.37
N PHE A 373 7.61 -6.16 -7.97
CA PHE A 373 7.68 -6.53 -9.37
C PHE A 373 6.72 -5.71 -10.26
N SER A 374 5.95 -4.80 -9.68
CA SER A 374 5.06 -3.90 -10.42
C SER A 374 5.81 -2.90 -11.31
N PHE A 375 5.22 -2.61 -12.47
CA PHE A 375 5.64 -1.65 -13.47
C PHE A 375 4.42 -0.87 -14.01
N PRO A 376 4.51 0.46 -14.21
CA PRO A 376 5.71 1.29 -14.04
C PRO A 376 6.05 1.64 -12.58
N LEU A 377 5.05 1.75 -11.69
CA LEU A 377 5.29 2.02 -10.28
C LEU A 377 5.42 0.71 -9.47
N PRO A 378 6.48 0.50 -8.68
CA PRO A 378 6.54 -0.59 -7.70
C PRO A 378 5.46 -0.42 -6.62
N ASP A 379 5.13 -1.51 -5.94
CA ASP A 379 4.20 -1.59 -4.80
C ASP A 379 2.81 -0.97 -5.05
N THR A 380 2.47 -0.87 -6.34
CA THR A 380 1.26 -0.25 -6.87
C THR A 380 0.54 -1.25 -7.76
N ALA A 381 -0.79 -1.32 -7.65
CA ALA A 381 -1.63 -1.97 -8.64
C ALA A 381 -1.81 -1.03 -9.84
N ASN A 382 -0.90 -1.11 -10.80
CA ASN A 382 -0.96 -0.34 -12.04
C ASN A 382 -2.10 -0.86 -12.93
N ALA A 383 -2.56 -0.03 -13.88
CA ALA A 383 -3.64 -0.38 -14.79
C ALA A 383 -3.36 -1.68 -15.55
N MET A 384 -4.33 -2.60 -15.54
CA MET A 384 -4.31 -3.79 -16.38
C MET A 384 -4.54 -3.36 -17.83
N LEU A 385 -3.66 -3.83 -18.72
CA LEU A 385 -3.74 -3.53 -20.16
C LEU A 385 -4.58 -4.58 -20.91
N PRO A 386 -5.08 -4.25 -22.12
CA PRO A 386 -5.52 -5.25 -23.08
C PRO A 386 -4.39 -6.22 -23.48
N GLU A 387 -4.71 -7.48 -23.75
CA GLU A 387 -3.72 -8.52 -24.12
C GLU A 387 -2.72 -8.12 -25.21
N PRO A 388 -3.09 -7.47 -26.33
CA PRO A 388 -2.13 -7.05 -27.35
C PRO A 388 -1.07 -6.07 -26.82
N GLU A 389 -1.45 -5.21 -25.88
CA GLU A 389 -0.54 -4.26 -25.23
C GLU A 389 0.32 -4.95 -24.17
N ILE A 390 -0.18 -5.99 -23.48
CA ILE A 390 0.62 -6.85 -22.59
C ILE A 390 1.72 -7.55 -23.39
N ILE A 391 1.39 -8.12 -24.55
CA ILE A 391 2.35 -8.77 -25.45
C ILE A 391 3.38 -7.76 -25.98
N ALA A 392 2.96 -6.53 -26.31
CA ALA A 392 3.88 -5.46 -26.71
C ALA A 392 4.81 -5.01 -25.57
N ARG A 393 4.27 -4.88 -24.34
CA ARG A 393 5.00 -4.56 -23.11
C ARG A 393 6.05 -5.62 -22.78
N ASP A 394 5.68 -6.89 -22.90
CA ASP A 394 6.56 -8.04 -22.69
C ASP A 394 7.68 -8.10 -23.73
N LYS A 395 7.37 -7.87 -25.01
CA LYS A 395 8.40 -7.80 -26.06
C LYS A 395 9.40 -6.65 -25.83
N ALA A 396 8.94 -5.52 -25.30
CA ALA A 396 9.82 -4.43 -24.89
C ALA A 396 10.69 -4.83 -23.68
N ALA A 397 10.15 -5.63 -22.74
CA ALA A 397 10.88 -6.14 -21.58
C ALA A 397 11.95 -7.16 -21.98
N GLU A 398 11.64 -8.09 -22.88
CA GLU A 398 12.58 -9.05 -23.47
C GLU A 398 13.79 -8.35 -24.09
N GLN A 399 13.53 -7.30 -24.88
CA GLN A 399 14.56 -6.50 -25.55
C GLN A 399 15.36 -5.62 -24.58
N ALA A 400 14.73 -5.07 -23.54
CA ALA A 400 15.37 -4.22 -22.55
C ALA A 400 16.33 -4.99 -21.62
N ASN A 401 15.92 -6.17 -21.17
CA ASN A 401 16.47 -6.82 -19.97
C ASN A 401 16.98 -8.25 -20.25
N THR A 402 17.59 -8.47 -21.42
CA THR A 402 17.95 -9.81 -21.90
C THR A 402 18.86 -10.56 -20.91
N ALA A 403 18.40 -11.73 -20.46
CA ALA A 403 19.09 -12.64 -19.54
C ALA A 403 19.48 -12.06 -18.15
N GLU A 404 18.86 -10.94 -17.74
CA GLU A 404 19.02 -10.44 -16.36
C GLU A 404 18.28 -11.31 -15.34
N ALA A 405 18.89 -11.47 -14.17
CA ALA A 405 18.29 -12.04 -12.97
C ALA A 405 18.56 -11.08 -11.81
N VAL A 406 17.51 -10.51 -11.20
CA VAL A 406 17.65 -9.53 -10.12
C VAL A 406 17.24 -10.17 -8.81
N ASP A 407 18.14 -10.22 -7.82
CA ASP A 407 17.86 -10.84 -6.52
C ASP A 407 16.79 -10.09 -5.73
N MET A 408 15.80 -10.84 -5.24
CA MET A 408 14.64 -10.34 -4.49
C MET A 408 14.48 -11.12 -3.17
N PRO A 409 13.87 -10.53 -2.12
CA PRO A 409 13.77 -11.20 -0.82
C PRO A 409 12.84 -12.43 -0.90
N SER A 410 11.78 -12.34 -1.71
CA SER A 410 10.85 -13.41 -2.10
C SER A 410 10.30 -13.15 -3.51
N GLY A 411 9.74 -14.18 -4.14
CA GLY A 411 8.85 -14.04 -5.29
C GLY A 411 7.38 -13.87 -4.87
N ILE A 412 6.48 -13.63 -5.83
CA ILE A 412 5.03 -13.45 -5.60
C ILE A 412 4.25 -14.52 -6.36
N GLY A 413 3.24 -15.11 -5.72
CA GLY A 413 2.49 -16.27 -6.19
C GLY A 413 1.58 -16.06 -7.41
N PHE A 414 1.42 -14.82 -7.90
CA PHE A 414 0.62 -14.56 -9.11
C PHE A 414 1.22 -15.23 -10.36
N CYS A 415 2.54 -15.28 -10.44
CA CYS A 415 3.32 -16.00 -11.43
C CYS A 415 4.69 -16.34 -10.82
N LEU A 416 4.85 -17.59 -10.37
CA LEU A 416 6.05 -18.05 -9.66
C LEU A 416 6.57 -19.34 -10.30
N TYR A 417 7.67 -19.23 -11.03
CA TYR A 417 8.44 -20.40 -11.49
C TYR A 417 9.22 -20.97 -10.32
N ILE A 418 9.20 -22.30 -10.17
CA ILE A 418 9.81 -23.05 -9.07
C ILE A 418 10.56 -24.25 -9.66
N LYS A 419 11.88 -24.33 -9.43
CA LYS A 419 12.64 -25.53 -9.80
C LYS A 419 12.20 -26.75 -9.01
N ARG A 420 12.16 -27.91 -9.64
CA ARG A 420 11.91 -29.22 -9.01
C ARG A 420 12.82 -29.47 -7.81
N ALA A 421 14.11 -29.13 -7.94
CA ALA A 421 15.09 -29.24 -6.87
C ALA A 421 14.76 -28.42 -5.59
N VAL A 422 13.92 -27.38 -5.69
CA VAL A 422 13.40 -26.65 -4.52
C VAL A 422 12.26 -27.43 -3.89
N LEU A 423 11.25 -27.86 -4.67
CA LEU A 423 10.12 -28.67 -4.19
C LEU A 423 10.60 -29.94 -3.48
N ASP A 424 11.56 -30.65 -4.07
CA ASP A 424 12.15 -31.87 -3.50
C ASP A 424 12.94 -31.59 -2.20
N ARG A 425 13.42 -30.35 -2.01
CA ARG A 425 14.23 -29.95 -0.84
C ARG A 425 13.40 -29.40 0.32
N ILE A 426 12.35 -28.61 0.05
CA ILE A 426 11.59 -27.89 1.07
C ILE A 426 10.13 -28.31 1.19
N GLY A 427 9.65 -29.20 0.31
CA GLY A 427 8.27 -29.63 0.24
C GLY A 427 7.31 -28.58 -0.34
N PRO A 428 5.99 -28.77 -0.19
CA PRO A 428 4.96 -27.95 -0.81
C PRO A 428 4.72 -26.60 -0.08
N LEU A 429 3.59 -25.93 -0.39
CA LEU A 429 3.16 -24.72 0.31
C LEU A 429 2.68 -25.05 1.73
N SER A 430 2.90 -24.14 2.67
CA SER A 430 2.64 -24.34 4.09
C SER A 430 1.15 -24.15 4.45
N GLU A 431 0.44 -25.23 4.80
CA GLU A 431 -0.98 -25.20 5.17
C GLU A 431 -1.30 -24.30 6.39
N SER A 432 -0.31 -23.91 7.20
CA SER A 432 -0.44 -22.96 8.30
C SER A 432 -1.02 -21.59 7.88
N PHE A 433 -0.94 -21.23 6.59
CA PHE A 433 -1.50 -20.00 5.98
C PHE A 433 -2.99 -20.14 5.55
N GLN A 434 -3.62 -21.28 5.84
CA GLN A 434 -5.05 -21.55 5.60
C GLN A 434 -5.45 -21.44 4.11
N ARG A 435 -6.28 -20.43 3.75
CA ARG A 435 -6.84 -20.30 2.40
C ARG A 435 -5.90 -19.60 1.40
N GLY A 436 -4.83 -18.98 1.89
CA GLY A 436 -3.83 -18.26 1.08
C GLY A 436 -3.34 -16.96 1.74
N TYR A 437 -2.58 -16.19 0.96
CA TYR A 437 -1.76 -15.02 1.31
C TYR A 437 -0.54 -15.32 2.22
N LEU A 438 0.65 -14.96 1.73
CA LEU A 438 1.98 -15.10 2.35
C LEU A 438 2.57 -16.53 2.39
N GLU A 439 1.87 -17.55 1.87
CA GLU A 439 2.43 -18.90 1.66
C GLU A 439 3.52 -18.95 0.59
N ASP A 440 3.44 -18.06 -0.40
CA ASP A 440 4.39 -17.83 -1.47
C ASP A 440 5.68 -17.19 -0.93
N VAL A 441 5.52 -16.18 -0.09
CA VAL A 441 6.60 -15.54 0.66
C VAL A 441 7.28 -16.55 1.59
N ASP A 442 6.50 -17.32 2.38
CA ASP A 442 7.03 -18.39 3.23
C ASP A 442 7.80 -19.45 2.43
N PHE A 443 7.25 -19.89 1.29
CA PHE A 443 7.91 -20.84 0.40
C PHE A 443 9.26 -20.30 -0.09
N CYS A 444 9.29 -19.05 -0.55
CA CYS A 444 10.52 -18.38 -0.99
C CYS A 444 11.54 -18.20 0.13
N LEU A 445 11.11 -17.92 1.37
CA LEU A 445 12.01 -17.78 2.52
C LEU A 445 12.50 -19.14 3.04
N ARG A 446 11.70 -20.21 2.93
CA ARG A 446 12.16 -21.59 3.13
C ARG A 446 13.17 -22.02 2.06
N ALA A 447 12.93 -21.70 0.79
CA ALA A 447 13.89 -21.92 -0.30
C ALA A 447 15.22 -21.20 -0.03
N ARG A 448 15.15 -19.94 0.42
CA ARG A 448 16.31 -19.15 0.83
C ARG A 448 17.08 -19.76 2.01
N THR A 449 16.35 -20.26 3.00
CA THR A 449 16.95 -20.98 4.15
C THR A 449 17.63 -22.29 3.73
N ALA A 450 17.18 -22.90 2.63
CA ALA A 450 17.81 -24.07 2.01
C ALA A 450 18.98 -23.75 1.06
N GLY A 451 19.35 -22.47 0.91
CA GLY A 451 20.48 -22.01 0.10
C GLY A 451 20.14 -21.58 -1.33
N PHE A 452 18.86 -21.40 -1.67
CA PHE A 452 18.43 -20.90 -2.98
C PHE A 452 18.24 -19.37 -3.00
N ARG A 453 18.35 -18.75 -4.17
CA ARG A 453 17.98 -17.35 -4.42
C ARG A 453 16.59 -17.25 -5.05
N ASN A 454 15.85 -16.22 -4.66
CA ASN A 454 14.58 -15.84 -5.29
C ASN A 454 14.88 -14.64 -6.19
N VAL A 455 14.51 -14.66 -7.47
CA VAL A 455 14.89 -13.60 -8.41
C VAL A 455 13.70 -13.10 -9.23
N CYS A 456 13.83 -11.88 -9.75
CA CYS A 456 13.01 -11.40 -10.85
C CYS A 456 13.60 -11.80 -12.20
N ALA A 457 12.74 -12.14 -13.16
CA ALA A 457 13.06 -12.11 -14.59
C ALA A 457 12.48 -10.83 -15.21
N PRO A 458 13.21 -9.70 -15.21
CA PRO A 458 12.72 -8.44 -15.78
C PRO A 458 12.58 -8.47 -17.31
N SER A 459 13.03 -9.54 -17.96
CA SER A 459 12.80 -9.84 -19.38
C SER A 459 11.40 -10.40 -19.70
N VAL A 460 10.56 -10.63 -18.68
CA VAL A 460 9.21 -11.19 -18.83
C VAL A 460 8.21 -10.28 -18.13
N TYR A 461 7.08 -9.99 -18.80
CA TYR A 461 5.98 -9.20 -18.26
C TYR A 461 4.65 -9.96 -18.35
N VAL A 462 4.00 -10.20 -17.21
CA VAL A 462 2.70 -10.89 -17.13
C VAL A 462 1.65 -9.93 -16.58
N GLY A 463 0.54 -9.75 -17.31
CA GLY A 463 -0.59 -8.98 -16.80
C GLY A 463 -1.29 -9.74 -15.68
N HIS A 464 -1.73 -9.03 -14.64
CA HIS A 464 -2.43 -9.58 -13.49
C HIS A 464 -3.55 -8.61 -13.10
N HIS A 465 -4.80 -9.07 -13.16
CA HIS A 465 -5.93 -8.26 -12.73
C HIS A 465 -5.84 -7.96 -11.23
N GLY A 466 -5.38 -8.93 -10.43
CA GLY A 466 -5.36 -8.84 -8.97
C GLY A 466 -6.78 -8.67 -8.44
N SER A 467 -7.61 -9.65 -8.80
CA SER A 467 -9.03 -9.78 -8.51
C SER A 467 -9.40 -9.32 -7.09
N LEU A 468 -10.61 -8.77 -6.96
CA LEU A 468 -11.14 -8.12 -5.75
C LEU A 468 -11.53 -9.13 -4.65
N SER A 469 -10.71 -10.15 -4.41
CA SER A 469 -10.90 -11.20 -3.41
C SER A 469 -10.91 -10.63 -1.98
N PHE A 470 -12.12 -10.27 -1.53
CA PHE A 470 -12.53 -10.00 -0.15
C PHE A 470 -11.62 -9.07 0.66
N GLN A 471 -11.57 -7.78 0.31
CA GLN A 471 -10.68 -6.78 0.94
C GLN A 471 -10.61 -6.79 2.48
N MET A 472 -11.70 -7.09 3.21
CA MET A 472 -11.71 -7.11 4.68
C MET A 472 -11.33 -8.46 5.31
N SER A 473 -11.84 -9.60 4.81
CA SER A 473 -11.41 -10.91 5.32
C SER A 473 -9.99 -11.26 4.85
N LYS A 474 -9.58 -10.80 3.65
CA LYS A 474 -8.17 -10.75 3.21
C LYS A 474 -7.32 -9.98 4.22
N ARG A 475 -7.72 -8.77 4.65
CA ARG A 475 -6.93 -8.00 5.62
C ARG A 475 -6.76 -8.71 6.96
N ALA A 476 -7.82 -9.33 7.49
CA ALA A 476 -7.73 -10.11 8.73
C ALA A 476 -6.82 -11.35 8.58
N LEU A 477 -6.97 -12.10 7.48
CA LEU A 477 -6.15 -13.28 7.17
C LEU A 477 -4.67 -12.89 6.94
N VAL A 478 -4.41 -11.81 6.20
CA VAL A 478 -3.05 -11.26 5.98
C VAL A 478 -2.41 -10.82 7.30
N LEU A 479 -3.14 -10.14 8.19
CA LEU A 479 -2.62 -9.75 9.51
C LEU A 479 -2.31 -10.96 10.40
N ARG A 480 -3.14 -12.00 10.39
CA ARG A 480 -2.85 -13.30 11.05
C ARG A 480 -1.61 -13.94 10.44
N ASN A 481 -1.55 -14.02 9.12
CA ASN A 481 -0.49 -14.70 8.38
C ASN A 481 0.85 -13.97 8.53
N PHE A 482 0.82 -12.65 8.73
CA PHE A 482 1.99 -11.87 9.12
C PHE A 482 2.58 -12.28 10.48
N ASP A 483 1.78 -12.58 11.50
CA ASP A 483 2.32 -13.08 12.78
C ASP A 483 3.01 -14.46 12.62
N ILE A 484 2.50 -15.34 11.75
CA ILE A 484 3.20 -16.58 11.38
C ILE A 484 4.54 -16.27 10.71
N LEU A 485 4.54 -15.36 9.75
CA LEU A 485 5.72 -15.00 8.96
C LEU A 485 6.78 -14.29 9.82
N ASP A 486 6.38 -13.32 10.64
CA ASP A 486 7.25 -12.56 11.54
C ASP A 486 7.89 -13.46 12.62
N ARG A 487 7.21 -14.54 13.05
CA ARG A 487 7.80 -15.57 13.94
C ARG A 487 8.77 -16.49 13.21
N ARG A 488 8.47 -16.89 11.97
CA ARG A 488 9.34 -17.78 11.18
C ARG A 488 10.59 -17.05 10.66
N PHE A 489 10.45 -15.79 10.25
CA PHE A 489 11.49 -14.98 9.59
C PHE A 489 11.54 -13.53 10.13
N PRO A 490 11.99 -13.30 11.37
CA PRO A 490 11.90 -11.99 12.03
C PRO A 490 12.61 -10.82 11.33
N SER A 491 13.58 -11.09 10.46
CA SER A 491 14.31 -10.09 9.69
C SER A 491 13.59 -9.64 8.41
N TYR A 492 12.61 -10.41 7.91
CA TYR A 492 12.04 -10.22 6.57
C TYR A 492 11.49 -8.81 6.32
N ARG A 493 10.75 -8.22 7.27
CA ARG A 493 10.26 -6.82 7.14
C ARG A 493 11.36 -5.76 7.08
N ALA A 494 12.51 -6.01 7.71
CA ALA A 494 13.65 -5.10 7.63
C ALA A 494 14.35 -5.24 6.27
N GLU A 495 14.42 -6.46 5.74
CA GLU A 495 14.92 -6.76 4.39
C GLU A 495 14.03 -6.15 3.31
N CYS A 496 12.70 -6.28 3.40
CA CYS A 496 11.77 -5.63 2.47
C CYS A 496 11.98 -4.11 2.43
N ARG A 497 12.04 -3.44 3.58
CA ARG A 497 12.31 -1.98 3.63
C ARG A 497 13.67 -1.59 3.05
N ALA A 498 14.68 -2.46 3.17
CA ALA A 498 15.97 -2.26 2.52
C ALA A 498 15.86 -2.40 0.98
N ILE A 499 15.06 -3.34 0.49
CA ILE A 499 14.78 -3.55 -0.95
C ILE A 499 13.92 -2.41 -1.52
N GLU A 500 12.88 -1.96 -0.81
CA GLU A 500 12.08 -0.77 -1.13
C GLU A 500 12.96 0.49 -1.27
N THR A 501 13.95 0.64 -0.36
CA THR A 501 14.87 1.78 -0.35
C THR A 501 15.93 1.69 -1.45
N ALA A 502 16.46 0.49 -1.72
CA ALA A 502 17.51 0.27 -2.73
C ALA A 502 16.96 0.22 -4.16
N ASP A 503 15.71 -0.22 -4.31
CA ASP A 503 15.00 -0.47 -5.56
C ASP A 503 15.85 -1.17 -6.63
N PRO A 504 16.22 -2.47 -6.43
CA PRO A 504 17.11 -3.18 -7.34
C PRO A 504 16.52 -3.33 -8.75
N LEU A 505 15.20 -3.33 -8.89
CA LEU A 505 14.49 -3.42 -10.17
C LEU A 505 14.40 -2.09 -10.93
N ARG A 506 14.79 -0.97 -10.33
CA ARG A 506 14.73 0.35 -10.97
C ARG A 506 15.47 0.42 -12.31
N LEU A 507 16.62 -0.26 -12.42
CA LEU A 507 17.41 -0.24 -13.66
C LEU A 507 16.68 -0.98 -14.79
N SER A 508 16.17 -2.17 -14.53
CA SER A 508 15.45 -2.97 -15.53
C SER A 508 14.09 -2.37 -15.88
N ARG A 509 13.43 -1.65 -14.94
CA ARG A 509 12.27 -0.80 -15.26
C ARG A 509 12.63 0.43 -16.09
N ALA A 510 13.76 1.09 -15.81
CA ALA A 510 14.26 2.21 -16.60
C ALA A 510 14.62 1.79 -18.04
N ALA A 511 15.22 0.61 -18.21
CA ALA A 511 15.48 0.03 -19.53
C ALA A 511 14.17 -0.31 -20.28
N LEU A 512 13.17 -0.86 -19.60
CA LEU A 512 11.83 -1.08 -20.18
C LEU A 512 11.16 0.25 -20.58
N GLU A 513 11.16 1.25 -19.70
CA GLU A 513 10.70 2.62 -20.04
C GLU A 513 11.43 3.16 -21.28
N ALA A 514 12.74 2.93 -21.38
CA ALA A 514 13.55 3.34 -22.51
C ALA A 514 13.20 2.61 -23.83
N MET A 515 12.48 1.48 -23.81
CA MET A 515 12.00 0.79 -25.01
C MET A 515 10.57 1.16 -25.44
N LEU A 516 9.78 1.84 -24.60
CA LEU A 516 8.38 2.17 -24.93
C LEU A 516 8.25 3.34 -25.93
N PRO A 517 7.22 3.37 -26.78
CA PRO A 517 7.02 4.47 -27.74
C PRO A 517 6.87 5.83 -27.03
N ALA A 518 7.40 6.88 -27.65
CA ALA A 518 7.22 8.24 -27.16
C ALA A 518 5.73 8.63 -27.18
N ARG A 519 5.29 9.39 -26.17
CA ARG A 519 3.88 9.78 -26.01
C ARG A 519 3.46 10.84 -27.02
N GLU A 520 2.18 10.80 -27.41
CA GLU A 520 1.56 11.85 -28.24
C GLU A 520 1.36 13.17 -27.47
N ARG A 521 1.25 13.12 -26.14
CA ARG A 521 1.04 14.30 -25.29
C ARG A 521 2.37 14.91 -24.88
N HIS A 522 2.58 16.16 -25.27
CA HIS A 522 3.73 16.98 -24.89
C HIS A 522 3.62 17.45 -23.43
N PRO A 523 4.49 17.03 -22.51
CA PRO A 523 4.39 17.38 -21.10
C PRO A 523 4.96 18.77 -20.80
N THR A 524 4.55 19.36 -19.68
CA THR A 524 5.37 20.35 -18.99
C THR A 524 6.42 19.64 -18.15
N LEU A 525 7.70 19.93 -18.37
CA LEU A 525 8.80 19.37 -17.59
C LEU A 525 9.13 20.30 -16.41
N ILE A 526 8.82 19.88 -15.19
CA ILE A 526 9.05 20.65 -13.97
C ILE A 526 10.39 20.23 -13.35
N VAL A 527 11.35 21.15 -13.25
CA VAL A 527 12.61 20.92 -12.54
C VAL A 527 12.40 21.24 -11.06
N ALA A 528 12.27 20.21 -10.23
CA ALA A 528 12.02 20.35 -8.79
C ALA A 528 13.29 20.64 -8.00
N GLY A 529 13.13 21.28 -6.84
CA GLY A 529 14.20 21.45 -5.87
C GLY A 529 14.24 20.37 -4.78
N ARG A 530 15.16 20.53 -3.84
CA ARG A 530 15.33 19.65 -2.67
C ARG A 530 14.50 20.12 -1.48
N GLY A 531 14.21 19.20 -0.54
CA GLY A 531 13.52 19.51 0.72
C GLY A 531 12.18 20.22 0.47
N ALA A 532 11.96 21.35 1.14
CA ALA A 532 10.75 22.14 1.07
C ALA A 532 10.39 22.69 -0.35
N LEU A 533 11.31 22.62 -1.33
CA LEU A 533 10.99 22.95 -2.73
C LEU A 533 10.26 21.82 -3.47
N ARG A 534 10.37 20.57 -3.01
CA ARG A 534 9.75 19.42 -3.68
C ARG A 534 8.21 19.47 -3.65
N PRO A 535 7.54 19.76 -2.50
CA PRO A 535 6.09 19.90 -2.47
C PRO A 535 5.54 21.01 -3.38
N ILE A 536 6.33 22.05 -3.67
CA ILE A 536 5.97 23.12 -4.62
C ILE A 536 5.88 22.56 -6.05
N ALA A 537 6.88 21.78 -6.48
CA ALA A 537 6.87 21.14 -7.79
C ALA A 537 5.72 20.13 -7.94
N GLU A 538 5.44 19.36 -6.90
CA GLU A 538 4.31 18.42 -6.88
C GLU A 538 2.95 19.13 -6.87
N ALA A 539 2.81 20.25 -6.15
CA ALA A 539 1.61 21.08 -6.19
C ALA A 539 1.39 21.71 -7.57
N ARG A 540 2.45 22.22 -8.21
CA ARG A 540 2.41 22.72 -9.59
C ARG A 540 2.01 21.64 -10.58
N ALA A 541 2.55 20.43 -10.45
CA ALA A 541 2.14 19.30 -11.29
C ALA A 541 0.65 18.94 -11.11
N ARG A 542 0.15 18.90 -9.87
CA ARG A 542 -1.29 18.70 -9.59
C ARG A 542 -2.16 19.79 -10.23
N GLN A 543 -1.73 21.05 -10.19
CA GLN A 543 -2.42 22.17 -10.84
C GLN A 543 -2.51 21.97 -12.36
N LEU A 544 -1.43 21.55 -13.01
CA LEU A 544 -1.39 21.28 -14.45
C LEU A 544 -2.29 20.08 -14.84
N ILE A 545 -2.26 19.00 -14.06
CA ILE A 545 -3.19 17.88 -14.25
C ILE A 545 -4.65 18.35 -14.14
N ASN A 546 -4.95 19.26 -13.22
CA ASN A 546 -6.29 19.81 -13.04
C ASN A 546 -6.71 20.78 -14.16
N SER A 547 -5.78 21.41 -14.89
CA SER A 547 -6.07 22.15 -16.14
C SER A 547 -6.15 21.25 -17.38
N GLY A 548 -5.90 19.95 -17.25
CA GLY A 548 -5.89 18.98 -18.35
C GLY A 548 -4.55 18.85 -19.07
N GLU A 549 -3.50 19.51 -18.56
CA GLU A 549 -2.13 19.37 -19.04
C GLU A 549 -1.45 18.11 -18.47
N HIS A 550 -0.42 17.61 -19.17
CA HIS A 550 0.43 16.52 -18.66
C HIS A 550 1.69 17.12 -18.02
N ALA A 551 2.15 16.56 -16.91
CA ALA A 551 3.33 17.03 -16.19
C ALA A 551 4.30 15.87 -15.89
N VAL A 552 5.59 16.17 -16.04
CA VAL A 552 6.71 15.29 -15.68
C VAL A 552 7.64 16.08 -14.77
N ILE A 553 8.03 15.50 -13.64
CA ILE A 553 8.95 16.13 -12.69
C ILE A 553 10.35 15.53 -12.86
N LEU A 554 11.35 16.41 -13.01
CA LEU A 554 12.77 16.12 -12.89
C LEU A 554 13.20 16.45 -11.44
N SER A 555 13.36 15.43 -10.60
CA SER A 555 13.51 15.56 -9.14
C SER A 555 14.91 15.16 -8.64
N PRO A 556 15.61 16.02 -7.87
CA PRO A 556 16.98 15.76 -7.44
C PRO A 556 17.10 14.57 -6.47
N GLN A 557 18.05 13.67 -6.73
CA GLN A 557 18.34 12.49 -5.92
C GLN A 557 19.46 12.75 -4.90
N GLN A 558 19.73 11.84 -3.96
CA GLN A 558 20.78 12.04 -2.95
C GLN A 558 22.15 12.37 -3.57
N ALA A 559 22.52 11.70 -4.66
CA ALA A 559 23.71 12.03 -5.44
C ALA A 559 23.61 13.42 -6.09
N ARG A 560 24.70 14.21 -5.99
CA ARG A 560 24.80 15.53 -6.62
C ARG A 560 24.68 15.39 -8.15
N LEU A 561 23.98 16.33 -8.79
CA LEU A 561 23.73 16.36 -10.24
C LEU A 561 23.02 15.12 -10.83
N THR A 562 22.40 14.26 -10.00
CA THR A 562 21.54 13.16 -10.44
C THR A 562 20.07 13.50 -10.15
N PHE A 563 19.19 13.31 -11.13
CA PHE A 563 17.77 13.64 -11.05
C PHE A 563 16.91 12.48 -11.57
N ARG A 564 15.81 12.15 -10.89
CA ARG A 564 14.82 11.16 -11.33
C ARG A 564 13.75 11.85 -12.18
N LEU A 565 13.43 11.27 -13.32
CA LEU A 565 12.41 11.74 -14.25
C LEU A 565 11.13 10.90 -14.03
N ALA A 566 10.05 11.53 -13.58
CA ALA A 566 8.81 10.83 -13.21
C ALA A 566 7.56 11.60 -13.68
N ALA A 567 6.63 10.92 -14.37
CA ALA A 567 5.33 11.48 -14.72
C ALA A 567 4.39 11.50 -13.50
N THR A 568 3.53 12.52 -13.40
CA THR A 568 2.72 12.73 -12.18
C THR A 568 1.32 12.10 -12.22
N ASP A 569 0.96 11.49 -13.34
CA ASP A 569 -0.24 10.66 -13.53
C ASP A 569 0.00 9.18 -13.12
N GLY A 570 1.21 8.83 -12.69
CA GLY A 570 1.62 7.46 -12.32
C GLY A 570 2.08 6.61 -13.51
N GLU A 571 2.10 7.19 -14.70
CA GLU A 571 2.49 6.55 -15.95
C GLU A 571 3.99 6.67 -16.23
N VAL A 572 4.49 6.08 -17.33
CA VAL A 572 5.92 6.21 -17.71
C VAL A 572 6.28 7.63 -18.21
N PRO A 573 7.50 8.14 -17.92
CA PRO A 573 8.58 7.49 -17.16
C PRO A 573 8.36 7.53 -15.65
N GLN A 574 9.00 6.62 -14.92
CA GLN A 574 9.04 6.56 -13.46
C GLN A 574 10.43 6.22 -12.90
N SER A 575 11.28 5.52 -13.65
CA SER A 575 12.50 4.87 -13.14
C SER A 575 13.80 5.48 -13.68
N LEU A 576 13.70 6.28 -14.76
CA LEU A 576 14.82 6.96 -15.41
C LEU A 576 15.55 7.93 -14.45
N LEU A 577 16.88 7.87 -14.45
CA LEU A 577 17.77 8.82 -13.78
C LEU A 577 18.62 9.56 -14.81
N LEU A 578 18.52 10.88 -14.83
CA LEU A 578 19.36 11.75 -15.66
C LEU A 578 20.53 12.28 -14.83
N ARG A 579 21.73 12.28 -15.40
CA ARG A 579 22.97 12.75 -14.77
C ARG A 579 23.51 13.97 -15.52
N PHE A 580 24.01 14.96 -14.79
CA PHE A 580 24.56 16.20 -15.36
C PHE A 580 26.02 16.44 -14.91
N ASP A 581 26.75 15.37 -14.60
CA ASP A 581 28.10 15.39 -14.02
C ASP A 581 29.24 15.27 -15.05
N SER A 582 28.92 14.92 -16.31
CA SER A 582 29.89 14.72 -17.38
C SER A 582 29.27 14.99 -18.76
N PRO A 583 30.05 15.29 -19.82
CA PRO A 583 29.51 15.55 -21.15
C PRO A 583 28.69 14.40 -21.76
N SER A 584 29.08 13.14 -21.52
CA SER A 584 28.31 11.96 -21.97
C SER A 584 26.94 11.91 -21.29
N ALA A 585 26.93 12.01 -19.96
CA ALA A 585 25.72 12.00 -19.17
C ALA A 585 24.75 13.14 -19.55
N ILE A 586 25.30 14.33 -19.86
CA ILE A 586 24.50 15.48 -20.34
C ILE A 586 23.89 15.18 -21.73
N ALA A 587 24.61 14.52 -22.63
CA ALA A 587 24.09 14.13 -23.94
C ALA A 587 23.02 13.02 -23.84
N GLU A 588 23.20 12.05 -22.95
CA GLU A 588 22.19 11.03 -22.60
C GLU A 588 20.92 11.69 -22.03
N ALA A 589 21.08 12.63 -21.09
CA ALA A 589 19.98 13.40 -20.51
C ALA A 589 19.25 14.28 -21.54
N GLU A 590 19.98 14.87 -22.50
CA GLU A 590 19.41 15.60 -23.62
C GLU A 590 18.57 14.70 -24.53
N GLY A 591 19.03 13.47 -24.79
CA GLY A 591 18.27 12.47 -25.56
C GLY A 591 16.93 12.12 -24.91
N GLU A 592 16.91 11.83 -23.61
CA GLU A 592 15.66 11.53 -22.89
C GLU A 592 14.72 12.74 -22.78
N ILE A 593 15.26 13.95 -22.54
CA ILE A 593 14.45 15.18 -22.55
C ILE A 593 13.89 15.48 -23.95
N ALA A 594 14.66 15.26 -25.02
CA ALA A 594 14.19 15.43 -26.39
C ALA A 594 13.08 14.43 -26.74
N ARG A 595 13.19 13.18 -26.26
CA ARG A 595 12.19 12.13 -26.43
C ARG A 595 10.86 12.42 -25.73
N LEU A 596 10.90 13.07 -24.56
CA LEU A 596 9.68 13.58 -23.92
C LEU A 596 8.96 14.64 -24.77
N ARG A 597 9.67 15.36 -25.63
CA ARG A 597 9.17 16.50 -26.42
C ARG A 597 8.39 17.51 -25.54
N PRO A 598 8.99 18.05 -24.46
CA PRO A 598 8.28 18.93 -23.54
C PRO A 598 7.74 20.18 -24.24
N ALA A 599 6.49 20.54 -23.94
CA ALA A 599 5.86 21.77 -24.45
C ALA A 599 6.54 23.02 -23.88
N ARG A 600 7.00 22.94 -22.62
CA ARG A 600 7.83 23.93 -21.92
C ARG A 600 8.55 23.26 -20.74
N ILE A 601 9.55 23.96 -20.20
CA ILE A 601 10.25 23.59 -18.97
C ILE A 601 9.97 24.66 -17.90
N GLU A 602 9.62 24.24 -16.69
CA GLU A 602 9.38 25.12 -15.55
C GLU A 602 10.35 24.79 -14.41
N ALA A 603 11.26 25.71 -14.06
CA ALA A 603 12.21 25.53 -12.97
C ALA A 603 11.65 26.06 -11.64
N ILE A 604 11.38 25.15 -10.70
CA ILE A 604 10.95 25.42 -9.32
C ILE A 604 12.18 25.63 -8.41
N ASP A 605 13.29 24.96 -8.73
CA ASP A 605 14.59 25.16 -8.08
C ASP A 605 15.33 26.38 -8.67
N PRO A 606 15.66 27.42 -7.89
CA PRO A 606 16.55 28.49 -8.36
C PRO A 606 17.95 27.96 -8.71
N ALA A 607 18.40 26.87 -8.09
CA ALA A 607 19.66 26.18 -8.37
C ALA A 607 19.55 25.12 -9.49
N CYS A 608 18.51 25.20 -10.34
CA CYS A 608 18.35 24.40 -11.55
C CYS A 608 19.67 24.30 -12.36
N PRO A 609 20.17 23.09 -12.70
CA PRO A 609 21.47 22.92 -13.35
C PRO A 609 21.58 23.70 -14.67
N THR A 610 22.73 24.35 -14.87
CA THR A 610 23.04 25.09 -16.12
C THR A 610 22.88 24.20 -17.36
N ALA A 611 23.27 22.92 -17.26
CA ALA A 611 23.08 21.93 -18.32
C ALA A 611 21.61 21.80 -18.78
N VAL A 612 20.62 21.88 -17.88
CA VAL A 612 19.20 21.85 -18.24
C VAL A 612 18.79 23.13 -18.98
N THR A 613 19.35 24.28 -18.58
CA THR A 613 19.13 25.56 -19.28
C THR A 613 19.73 25.54 -20.70
N ASP A 614 20.89 24.91 -20.87
CA ASP A 614 21.54 24.78 -22.18
C ASP A 614 20.85 23.74 -23.08
N ILE A 615 20.33 22.64 -22.51
CA ILE A 615 19.46 21.66 -23.21
C ILE A 615 18.18 22.35 -23.69
N ALA A 616 17.49 23.11 -22.83
CA ALA A 616 16.29 23.86 -23.21
C ALA A 616 16.54 24.74 -24.44
N ARG A 617 17.68 25.45 -24.45
CA ARG A 617 18.11 26.32 -25.55
C ARG A 617 18.41 25.54 -26.84
N ARG A 618 19.08 24.38 -26.76
CA ARG A 618 19.39 23.55 -27.93
C ARG A 618 18.14 22.91 -28.55
N LEU A 619 17.20 22.47 -27.71
CA LEU A 619 15.93 21.88 -28.15
C LEU A 619 14.89 22.93 -28.58
N GLY A 620 15.15 24.23 -28.39
CA GLY A 620 14.21 25.31 -28.72
C GLY A 620 12.99 25.37 -27.81
N VAL A 621 13.05 24.80 -26.60
CA VAL A 621 11.95 24.71 -25.65
C VAL A 621 11.99 25.90 -24.69
N ALA A 622 10.84 26.53 -24.43
CA ALA A 622 10.74 27.64 -23.49
C ALA A 622 11.08 27.21 -22.06
N LEU A 623 11.86 28.03 -21.36
CA LEU A 623 12.21 27.86 -19.94
C LEU A 623 11.66 29.03 -19.11
N ASP A 624 10.74 28.70 -18.20
CA ASP A 624 10.22 29.60 -17.19
C ASP A 624 10.86 29.29 -15.82
N ARG A 625 11.14 30.31 -15.00
CA ARG A 625 11.61 30.13 -13.61
C ARG A 625 10.58 30.62 -12.60
N TRP A 626 10.38 29.88 -11.52
CA TRP A 626 9.50 30.27 -10.44
C TRP A 626 10.27 30.94 -9.29
N LEU A 627 9.76 32.06 -8.80
CA LEU A 627 10.26 32.71 -7.58
C LEU A 627 9.66 32.01 -6.35
N THR A 628 10.36 30.97 -5.90
CA THR A 628 9.95 30.12 -4.77
C THR A 628 10.68 30.43 -3.47
N THR A 629 11.85 31.10 -3.54
CA THR A 629 12.68 31.39 -2.35
C THR A 629 13.34 32.77 -2.43
N ALA A 630 14.15 33.08 -1.40
CA ALA A 630 14.88 34.33 -1.26
C ALA A 630 15.94 34.63 -2.36
N ASP A 631 16.33 33.63 -3.17
CA ASP A 631 17.57 33.64 -3.95
C ASP A 631 17.45 34.42 -5.30
N VAL A 632 17.31 35.75 -5.17
CA VAL A 632 17.27 36.72 -6.28
C VAL A 632 18.50 36.73 -7.22
N PRO A 633 19.76 36.39 -6.82
CA PRO A 633 20.93 36.45 -7.70
C PRO A 633 20.78 35.73 -9.05
N ALA A 634 20.07 34.60 -9.09
CA ALA A 634 19.79 33.86 -10.33
C ALA A 634 19.02 34.70 -11.36
N ILE A 635 18.14 35.61 -10.92
CA ILE A 635 17.31 36.46 -11.76
C ILE A 635 18.15 37.56 -12.44
N ALA A 636 19.21 38.05 -11.79
CA ALA A 636 20.06 39.12 -12.32
C ALA A 636 20.91 38.68 -13.54
N GLY A 637 21.06 37.36 -13.78
CA GLY A 637 21.79 36.80 -14.91
C GLY A 637 20.96 36.54 -16.17
N LEU A 638 19.63 36.59 -16.09
CA LEU A 638 18.76 36.09 -17.16
C LEU A 638 18.76 37.01 -18.40
N SER A 639 18.94 36.42 -19.58
CA SER A 639 18.99 37.12 -20.87
C SER A 639 17.67 37.09 -21.63
N ASN A 640 16.91 35.97 -21.61
CA ASN A 640 15.65 35.79 -22.35
C ASN A 640 14.53 35.03 -21.59
N GLU A 641 14.73 34.61 -20.34
CA GLU A 641 13.79 33.77 -19.57
C GLU A 641 12.71 34.61 -18.84
N ARG A 642 11.51 34.02 -18.62
CA ARG A 642 10.46 34.64 -17.80
C ARG A 642 10.60 34.22 -16.33
N VAL A 643 10.26 35.12 -15.41
CA VAL A 643 10.17 34.81 -13.97
C VAL A 643 8.72 34.87 -13.54
N LEU A 644 8.21 33.77 -12.98
CA LEU A 644 6.84 33.60 -12.54
C LEU A 644 6.77 33.70 -11.00
N ALA A 645 5.90 34.57 -10.49
CA ALA A 645 5.62 34.68 -9.06
C ALA A 645 4.36 33.86 -8.70
N PRO A 646 4.44 32.88 -7.77
CA PRO A 646 3.30 32.01 -7.41
C PRO A 646 2.25 32.71 -6.55
N SER A 647 2.59 33.80 -5.86
CA SER A 647 1.66 34.56 -5.03
C SER A 647 1.96 36.07 -5.08
N GLU A 648 1.01 36.89 -4.61
CA GLU A 648 1.23 38.35 -4.48
C GLU A 648 2.39 38.63 -3.51
N ALA A 649 2.57 37.82 -2.47
CA ALA A 649 3.71 37.93 -1.55
C ALA A 649 5.06 37.75 -2.27
N ALA A 650 5.17 36.78 -3.18
CA ALA A 650 6.36 36.59 -4.00
C ALA A 650 6.60 37.78 -4.95
N LEU A 651 5.54 38.31 -5.58
CA LEU A 651 5.63 39.47 -6.46
C LEU A 651 6.14 40.71 -5.70
N ARG A 652 5.60 40.98 -4.51
CA ARG A 652 5.99 42.09 -3.64
C ARG A 652 7.41 41.91 -3.09
N TYR A 653 7.79 40.69 -2.72
CA TYR A 653 9.18 40.35 -2.34
C TYR A 653 10.18 40.70 -3.46
N ALA A 654 9.85 40.37 -4.71
CA ALA A 654 10.71 40.71 -5.86
C ALA A 654 10.81 42.23 -6.08
N GLN A 655 9.71 42.95 -5.89
CA GLN A 655 9.63 44.40 -6.06
C GLN A 655 10.44 45.14 -4.97
N SER A 656 10.30 44.80 -3.69
CA SER A 656 11.00 45.47 -2.60
C SER A 656 12.52 45.30 -2.68
N ARG A 657 13.02 44.16 -3.16
CA ARG A 657 14.46 43.92 -3.39
C ARG A 657 15.02 44.68 -4.60
N LYS A 658 14.19 45.01 -5.59
CA LYS A 658 14.57 45.81 -6.76
C LYS A 658 14.92 47.26 -6.38
N GLU A 659 14.25 47.82 -5.37
CA GLU A 659 14.47 49.19 -4.87
C GLU A 659 15.78 49.34 -4.07
N GLN A 660 16.37 48.22 -3.62
CA GLN A 660 17.65 48.16 -2.93
C GLN A 660 18.85 48.01 -3.89
N GLY A 661 18.63 47.96 -5.21
CA GLY A 661 19.64 47.72 -6.24
C GLY A 661 19.77 48.84 -7.28
N ARG A 662 20.93 48.93 -7.96
CA ARG A 662 21.16 49.95 -9.02
C ARG A 662 20.18 49.78 -10.19
N PRO A 663 19.66 50.88 -10.77
CA PRO A 663 18.67 50.82 -11.84
C PRO A 663 19.31 50.36 -13.17
N THR A 664 18.96 49.16 -13.62
CA THR A 664 19.18 48.74 -15.01
C THR A 664 17.85 48.83 -15.78
N SER A 665 17.71 49.90 -16.56
CA SER A 665 16.59 50.09 -17.49
C SER A 665 16.52 48.96 -18.52
N GLY A 666 15.32 48.53 -18.88
CA GLY A 666 15.07 47.48 -19.89
C GLY A 666 14.80 46.05 -19.37
N ARG A 667 14.97 45.78 -18.07
CA ARG A 667 14.66 44.46 -17.45
C ARG A 667 13.31 44.36 -16.75
N GLN A 668 12.45 45.37 -16.86
CA GLN A 668 11.32 45.56 -15.94
C GLN A 668 10.04 44.76 -16.25
N GLU A 669 9.91 44.17 -17.44
CA GLU A 669 8.67 43.54 -17.92
C GLU A 669 8.62 42.00 -17.76
N ARG A 670 9.57 41.39 -17.05
CA ARG A 670 9.80 39.93 -17.08
C ARG A 670 9.45 39.16 -15.81
N ILE A 671 9.01 39.85 -14.76
CA ILE A 671 8.46 39.22 -13.55
C ILE A 671 6.94 39.30 -13.67
N ILE A 672 6.29 38.15 -13.82
CA ILE A 672 4.86 38.02 -14.09
C ILE A 672 4.22 37.31 -12.91
N ARG A 673 3.18 37.90 -12.31
CA ARG A 673 2.32 37.16 -11.37
C ARG A 673 1.57 36.09 -12.14
N ALA A 674 1.71 34.84 -11.73
CA ALA A 674 1.03 33.75 -12.42
C ALA A 674 -0.43 33.68 -11.99
N ASP A 675 -1.34 33.98 -12.90
CA ASP A 675 -2.77 33.77 -12.67
C ASP A 675 -3.08 32.27 -12.51
N GLY A 676 -3.97 31.96 -11.57
CA GLY A 676 -4.47 30.60 -11.35
C GLY A 676 -3.57 29.65 -10.56
N TRP A 677 -2.48 30.11 -9.92
CA TRP A 677 -1.77 29.33 -8.89
C TRP A 677 -2.68 29.11 -7.67
N SER A 678 -3.53 28.09 -7.78
CA SER A 678 -4.64 27.84 -6.87
C SER A 678 -4.18 27.06 -5.66
N VAL A 679 -4.25 27.68 -4.48
CA VAL A 679 -4.12 27.00 -3.20
C VAL A 679 -5.47 26.99 -2.51
N HIS A 680 -5.91 25.81 -2.08
CA HIS A 680 -7.13 25.66 -1.30
C HIS A 680 -6.86 26.01 0.16
N PRO A 681 -7.71 26.81 0.82
CA PRO A 681 -7.59 27.07 2.26
C PRO A 681 -7.62 25.78 3.06
N LEU A 682 -6.85 25.71 4.15
CA LEU A 682 -6.94 24.61 5.10
C LEU A 682 -8.33 24.63 5.75
N ALA A 683 -9.19 23.69 5.36
CA ALA A 683 -10.51 23.53 5.94
C ALA A 683 -10.38 22.95 7.35
N LEU A 684 -10.76 23.72 8.38
CA LEU A 684 -10.84 23.28 9.77
C LEU A 684 -12.29 23.36 10.23
N ALA A 685 -12.72 22.42 11.08
CA ALA A 685 -14.00 22.52 11.77
C ALA A 685 -14.03 23.78 12.66
N ASP A 686 -15.21 24.24 13.06
CA ASP A 686 -15.32 25.36 14.01
C ASP A 686 -14.67 25.01 15.36
N ALA A 687 -14.11 26.01 16.04
CA ALA A 687 -13.43 25.79 17.31
C ALA A 687 -14.48 25.51 18.40
N GLU A 688 -14.32 24.40 19.13
CA GLU A 688 -15.19 24.06 20.25
C GLU A 688 -14.87 24.98 21.43
N PRO A 689 -15.75 25.90 21.86
CA PRO A 689 -15.41 26.90 22.90
C PRO A 689 -15.19 26.29 24.29
N GLU A 690 -15.73 25.09 24.52
CA GLU A 690 -15.64 24.36 25.79
C GLU A 690 -14.37 23.51 25.92
N ARG A 691 -13.57 23.37 24.86
CA ARG A 691 -12.31 22.61 24.87
C ARG A 691 -11.09 23.53 24.77
N PRO A 692 -9.97 23.21 25.44
CA PRO A 692 -8.75 24.00 25.33
C PRO A 692 -8.24 24.02 23.88
N CYS A 693 -8.08 25.22 23.32
CA CYS A 693 -7.54 25.40 21.97
C CYS A 693 -6.03 25.10 21.92
N SER A 694 -5.57 24.47 20.84
CA SER A 694 -4.14 24.25 20.57
C SER A 694 -3.53 25.31 19.65
N LEU A 695 -2.21 25.48 19.78
CA LEU A 695 -1.36 26.06 18.74
C LEU A 695 -0.94 24.95 17.77
N VAL A 696 -1.34 25.05 16.50
CA VAL A 696 -0.79 24.20 15.45
C VAL A 696 0.45 24.87 14.86
N VAL A 697 1.55 24.14 14.76
CA VAL A 697 2.76 24.58 14.06
C VAL A 697 2.93 23.74 12.80
N ILE A 698 3.02 24.40 11.64
CA ILE A 698 3.13 23.77 10.33
C ILE A 698 4.52 24.12 9.77
N PRO A 699 5.54 23.27 9.98
CA PRO A 699 6.86 23.47 9.39
C PRO A 699 6.83 23.21 7.87
N THR A 700 7.82 23.74 7.16
CA THR A 700 8.02 23.51 5.72
C THR A 700 8.71 22.17 5.43
N GLY A 701 9.31 21.55 6.45
CA GLY A 701 9.91 20.22 6.43
C GLY A 701 10.87 20.02 7.60
N PRO A 702 11.58 18.87 7.66
CA PRO A 702 12.59 18.63 8.70
C PRO A 702 13.82 19.52 8.48
N SER A 703 13.88 20.64 9.22
CA SER A 703 15.00 21.57 9.22
C SER A 703 15.48 21.89 10.64
N SER A 704 16.77 22.24 10.78
CA SER A 704 17.34 22.66 12.07
C SER A 704 16.73 23.96 12.57
N GLN A 705 16.32 24.85 11.65
CA GLN A 705 15.69 26.13 11.96
C GLN A 705 14.25 25.94 12.45
N ALA A 706 13.45 25.12 11.75
CA ALA A 706 12.11 24.73 12.20
C ALA A 706 12.15 24.21 13.64
N TRP A 707 13.06 23.26 13.88
CA TRP A 707 13.22 22.61 15.18
C TRP A 707 13.65 23.59 16.29
N GLN A 708 14.54 24.54 15.99
CA GLN A 708 14.96 25.59 16.94
C GLN A 708 13.81 26.54 17.29
N ALA A 709 13.07 27.03 16.30
CA ALA A 709 11.93 27.93 16.49
C ALA A 709 10.76 27.25 17.24
N ILE A 710 10.39 26.01 16.86
CA ILE A 710 9.37 25.22 17.56
C ILE A 710 9.75 25.06 19.05
N ARG A 711 11.00 24.70 19.33
CA ARG A 711 11.51 24.53 20.69
C ARG A 711 11.51 25.85 21.49
N ALA A 712 11.84 26.98 20.85
CA ALA A 712 11.79 28.30 21.47
C ALA A 712 10.34 28.69 21.85
N VAL A 713 9.38 28.48 20.95
CA VAL A 713 7.94 28.69 21.20
C VAL A 713 7.45 27.80 22.34
N ALA A 714 7.77 26.50 22.33
CA ALA A 714 7.38 25.57 23.40
C ALA A 714 7.96 25.96 24.76
N HIS A 715 9.20 26.45 24.81
CA HIS A 715 9.83 26.94 26.03
C HIS A 715 9.14 28.22 26.56
N GLN A 716 8.87 29.21 25.69
CA GLN A 716 8.22 30.46 26.08
C GLN A 716 6.76 30.25 26.55
N ILE A 717 5.99 29.41 25.84
CA ILE A 717 4.62 29.03 26.28
C ILE A 717 4.68 28.37 27.66
N ARG A 718 5.60 27.43 27.90
CA ARG A 718 5.77 26.81 29.21
C ARG A 718 6.18 27.80 30.30
N ALA A 719 7.05 28.76 29.98
CA ALA A 719 7.46 29.83 30.90
C ALA A 719 6.32 30.80 31.26
N SER A 720 5.32 30.95 30.38
CA SER A 720 4.12 31.78 30.64
C SER A 720 3.16 31.21 31.71
N GLY A 721 3.33 29.94 32.09
CA GLY A 721 2.47 29.25 33.05
C GLY A 721 1.10 28.82 32.51
N LYS A 722 0.76 29.12 31.24
CA LYS A 722 -0.49 28.67 30.60
C LYS A 722 -0.29 27.31 29.89
N PRO A 723 -1.10 26.26 30.18
CA PRO A 723 -0.92 24.92 29.62
C PRO A 723 -1.53 24.79 28.22
N ILE A 724 -1.00 25.53 27.24
CA ILE A 724 -1.50 25.52 25.86
C ILE A 724 -0.92 24.30 25.10
N PRO A 725 -1.75 23.40 24.54
CA PRO A 725 -1.26 22.30 23.72
C PRO A 725 -0.63 22.79 22.42
N ILE A 726 0.44 22.14 21.98
CA ILE A 726 1.15 22.42 20.73
C ILE A 726 1.08 21.17 19.85
N VAL A 727 0.62 21.31 18.61
CA VAL A 727 0.59 20.21 17.63
C VAL A 727 1.47 20.60 16.45
N VAL A 728 2.58 19.88 16.28
CA VAL A 728 3.44 20.05 15.11
C VAL A 728 2.93 19.13 14.01
N ALA A 729 2.34 19.72 12.99
CA ALA A 729 1.69 19.02 11.88
C ALA A 729 2.66 18.86 10.71
N GLY A 730 3.53 17.86 10.81
CA GLY A 730 4.59 17.54 9.86
C GLY A 730 5.74 16.75 10.49
N GLU A 731 6.72 16.40 9.67
CA GLU A 731 7.98 15.76 10.10
C GLU A 731 8.97 16.80 10.65
N THR A 732 9.71 16.45 11.71
CA THR A 732 10.79 17.30 12.24
C THR A 732 12.12 16.55 12.28
N LEU A 733 13.19 17.27 12.63
CA LEU A 733 14.55 16.71 12.66
C LEU A 733 14.79 15.75 13.85
N ASP A 734 14.02 15.87 14.93
CA ASP A 734 14.10 15.02 16.13
C ASP A 734 12.78 15.10 16.91
N ASP A 735 11.79 14.34 16.44
CA ASP A 735 10.43 14.30 16.99
C ASP A 735 10.43 13.87 18.47
N ASN A 736 11.24 12.86 18.83
CA ASN A 736 11.36 12.36 20.20
C ASN A 736 11.77 13.46 21.17
N ARG A 737 12.71 14.32 20.77
CA ARG A 737 13.18 15.42 21.61
C ARG A 737 12.21 16.59 21.68
N LEU A 738 11.38 16.83 20.66
CA LEU A 738 10.25 17.77 20.77
C LEU A 738 9.13 17.21 21.65
N MET A 739 8.79 15.93 21.53
CA MET A 739 7.79 15.26 22.38
C MET A 739 8.26 15.04 23.84
N SER A 740 9.49 15.43 24.19
CA SER A 740 9.91 15.57 25.59
C SER A 740 9.22 16.75 26.31
N PHE A 741 8.62 17.68 25.57
CA PHE A 741 7.74 18.71 26.13
C PHE A 741 6.34 18.10 26.36
N PRO A 742 5.80 18.11 27.60
CA PRO A 742 4.60 17.34 27.95
C PRO A 742 3.29 17.85 27.31
N ASN A 743 3.32 19.02 26.70
CA ASN A 743 2.21 19.65 25.98
C ASN A 743 2.42 19.70 24.46
N LEU A 744 3.42 19.01 23.91
CA LEU A 744 3.76 19.02 22.48
C LEU A 744 3.59 17.63 21.87
N PHE A 745 2.80 17.55 20.80
CA PHE A 745 2.64 16.35 19.97
C PHE A 745 3.19 16.60 18.56
N VAL A 746 3.88 15.61 17.98
CA VAL A 746 4.34 15.64 16.58
C VAL A 746 3.60 14.56 15.80
N THR A 747 3.06 14.89 14.65
CA THR A 747 2.18 14.01 13.87
C THR A 747 2.92 13.03 12.96
N GLY A 748 4.21 13.28 12.70
CA GLY A 748 4.94 12.69 11.58
C GLY A 748 4.57 13.35 10.23
N PRO A 749 5.03 12.82 9.09
CA PRO A 749 4.70 13.34 7.76
C PRO A 749 3.17 13.37 7.54
N VAL A 750 2.65 14.50 7.04
CA VAL A 750 1.21 14.69 6.77
C VAL A 750 1.00 15.27 5.37
N ALA A 751 0.06 14.70 4.60
CA ALA A 751 -0.40 15.31 3.35
C ALA A 751 -1.39 16.45 3.62
N ILE A 752 -1.48 17.44 2.73
CA ILE A 752 -2.38 18.59 2.92
C ILE A 752 -3.86 18.16 3.03
N GLU A 753 -4.22 17.08 2.35
CA GLU A 753 -5.56 16.48 2.36
C GLU A 753 -5.88 15.76 3.69
N GLU A 754 -4.88 15.39 4.49
CA GLU A 754 -5.02 14.70 5.77
C GLU A 754 -5.11 15.68 6.95
N LEU A 755 -4.50 16.87 6.82
CA LEU A 755 -4.48 17.90 7.88
C LEU A 755 -5.86 18.19 8.51
N PRO A 756 -6.98 18.33 7.77
CA PRO A 756 -8.29 18.59 8.38
C PRO A 756 -8.73 17.52 9.38
N ASP A 757 -8.66 16.24 8.98
CA ASP A 757 -9.11 15.12 9.81
C ASP A 757 -8.09 14.81 10.92
N LEU A 758 -6.79 15.06 10.68
CA LEU A 758 -5.72 14.88 11.64
C LEU A 758 -5.68 15.99 12.72
N LEU A 759 -6.04 17.23 12.38
CA LEU A 759 -6.07 18.34 13.34
C LEU A 759 -7.40 18.44 14.11
N ALA A 760 -8.49 17.87 13.59
CA ALA A 760 -9.82 17.93 14.22
C ALA A 760 -9.84 17.49 15.71
N PRO A 761 -9.16 16.41 16.15
CA PRO A 761 -9.12 16.01 17.56
C PRO A 761 -8.43 17.01 18.50
N HIS A 762 -7.68 17.98 17.95
CA HIS A 762 -6.80 18.87 18.70
C HIS A 762 -7.34 20.30 18.89
N ASN A 763 -8.56 20.59 18.43
CA ASN A 763 -9.23 21.91 18.55
C ASN A 763 -8.30 23.10 18.20
N PRO A 764 -7.88 23.25 16.94
CA PRO A 764 -6.90 24.27 16.55
C PRO A 764 -7.45 25.69 16.72
N GLY A 765 -6.82 26.48 17.59
CA GLY A 765 -7.17 27.89 17.83
C GLY A 765 -6.26 28.87 17.07
N TRP A 766 -4.97 28.57 17.00
CA TRP A 766 -3.95 29.40 16.34
C TRP A 766 -3.06 28.56 15.45
N ILE A 767 -2.48 29.18 14.42
CA ILE A 767 -1.53 28.52 13.51
C ILE A 767 -0.22 29.32 13.44
N LEU A 768 0.91 28.63 13.43
CA LEU A 768 2.25 29.16 13.14
C LEU A 768 2.80 28.46 11.89
N THR A 769 3.12 29.24 10.86
CA THR A 769 3.61 28.78 9.53
C THR A 769 4.55 29.82 8.94
N ASP A 770 5.19 29.55 7.78
CA ASP A 770 6.01 30.52 7.03
C ASP A 770 7.20 31.13 7.83
N PHE A 771 7.56 30.52 8.95
CA PHE A 771 8.46 31.10 9.95
C PHE A 771 9.93 30.71 9.78
N GLU A 772 10.31 29.95 8.75
CA GLU A 772 11.70 29.50 8.58
C GLU A 772 12.47 30.44 7.64
N VAL A 773 12.15 30.35 6.35
CA VAL A 773 12.76 31.09 5.25
C VAL A 773 11.67 31.52 4.27
N PRO A 774 11.88 32.54 3.41
CA PRO A 774 10.94 32.86 2.34
C PRO A 774 10.70 31.64 1.46
N LEU A 775 9.46 31.10 1.49
CA LEU A 775 9.08 29.91 0.74
C LEU A 775 7.70 30.10 0.09
N PHE A 776 7.69 30.70 -1.09
CA PHE A 776 6.47 31.08 -1.80
C PHE A 776 5.88 29.92 -2.60
N GLY A 777 4.55 29.78 -2.60
CA GLY A 777 3.85 28.72 -3.33
C GLY A 777 3.89 27.34 -2.66
N HIS A 778 4.43 27.20 -1.44
CA HIS A 778 4.43 25.93 -0.72
C HIS A 778 3.02 25.56 -0.25
N PRO A 779 2.48 24.38 -0.63
CA PRO A 779 1.05 24.08 -0.46
C PRO A 779 0.60 24.16 1.00
N LEU A 780 1.39 23.60 1.93
CA LEU A 780 1.06 23.65 3.36
C LEU A 780 1.13 25.09 3.92
N VAL A 781 2.09 25.90 3.45
CA VAL A 781 2.27 27.27 3.95
C VAL A 781 1.13 28.16 3.47
N GLU A 782 0.88 28.17 2.17
CA GLU A 782 -0.16 28.99 1.54
C GLU A 782 -1.57 28.58 2.03
N ALA A 783 -1.83 27.28 2.23
CA ALA A 783 -3.11 26.81 2.78
C ALA A 783 -3.30 27.16 4.26
N ALA A 784 -2.22 27.08 5.06
CA ALA A 784 -2.20 27.50 6.46
C ALA A 784 -2.41 29.01 6.61
N ARG A 785 -1.77 29.82 5.75
CA ARG A 785 -1.97 31.29 5.67
C ARG A 785 -3.40 31.68 5.31
N LEU A 786 -4.12 30.81 4.59
CA LEU A 786 -5.53 31.00 4.22
C LEU A 786 -6.54 30.35 5.19
N ALA A 787 -6.08 29.65 6.23
CA ALA A 787 -6.95 28.94 7.16
C ALA A 787 -7.96 29.88 7.87
N PRO A 788 -9.14 29.38 8.28
CA PRO A 788 -10.15 30.15 9.02
C PRO A 788 -9.79 30.30 10.51
N ARG A 789 -8.53 30.63 10.79
CA ARG A 789 -7.94 30.86 12.11
C ARG A 789 -6.93 32.01 12.06
N PRO A 790 -6.64 32.66 13.20
CA PRO A 790 -5.49 33.55 13.35
C PRO A 790 -4.17 32.83 13.05
N VAL A 791 -3.28 33.46 12.28
CA VAL A 791 -1.99 32.90 11.84
C VAL A 791 -0.82 33.82 12.19
N ALA A 792 0.28 33.28 12.72
CA ALA A 792 1.57 33.95 12.91
C ALA A 792 2.59 33.52 11.84
N TYR A 793 3.32 34.46 11.18
CA TYR A 793 3.92 34.13 9.87
C TYR A 793 5.22 34.80 9.31
N ARG A 794 6.05 35.56 10.05
CA ARG A 794 7.28 36.24 9.47
C ARG A 794 7.09 36.84 8.05
N ASN A 795 6.44 38.00 7.94
CA ASN A 795 6.20 38.70 6.67
C ASN A 795 7.48 38.95 5.84
N TRP A 796 7.70 38.10 4.83
CA TRP A 796 8.80 38.22 3.89
C TRP A 796 8.61 39.35 2.87
N ALA A 797 7.37 39.70 2.52
CA ALA A 797 7.06 40.69 1.48
C ALA A 797 7.38 42.14 1.88
N GLY A 798 7.68 42.39 3.16
CA GLY A 798 7.83 43.74 3.72
C GLY A 798 6.49 44.46 3.85
N ASP A 799 6.52 45.78 3.99
CA ASP A 799 5.35 46.63 4.29
C ASP A 799 4.34 46.73 3.13
N GLY A 800 4.49 45.93 2.07
CA GLY A 800 3.62 45.93 0.89
C GLY A 800 2.36 45.06 0.98
N LEU A 801 2.14 44.36 2.09
CA LEU A 801 0.96 43.50 2.33
C LEU A 801 0.50 43.57 3.80
N GLU A 802 -0.73 44.06 4.00
CA GLU A 802 -1.39 44.10 5.31
C GLU A 802 -1.83 42.69 5.79
N PRO A 803 -1.67 42.37 7.08
CA PRO A 803 -2.17 41.13 7.66
C PRO A 803 -3.71 41.10 7.78
N ARG A 804 -4.30 39.91 7.86
CA ARG A 804 -5.74 39.76 8.15
C ARG A 804 -5.99 40.12 9.62
N THR A 805 -7.21 40.56 9.94
CA THR A 805 -7.62 40.84 11.32
C THR A 805 -7.39 39.62 12.22
N GLY A 806 -6.53 39.78 13.23
CA GLY A 806 -6.15 38.73 14.18
C GLY A 806 -4.83 37.99 13.87
N ASP A 807 -4.30 38.09 12.64
CA ASP A 807 -3.00 37.50 12.30
C ASP A 807 -1.82 38.26 12.94
N LEU A 808 -0.71 37.54 13.19
CA LEU A 808 0.56 38.09 13.68
C LEU A 808 1.63 38.08 12.58
N ALA A 809 1.74 39.19 11.85
CA ALA A 809 2.86 39.44 10.94
C ALA A 809 4.08 39.99 11.69
N LEU A 810 5.17 39.23 11.73
CA LEU A 810 6.48 39.73 12.19
C LEU A 810 7.32 40.21 11.00
N PRO A 811 8.33 41.07 11.18
CA PRO A 811 9.35 41.29 10.15
C PRO A 811 10.07 39.97 9.80
N GLY A 812 10.33 39.71 8.52
CA GLY A 812 11.12 38.54 8.10
C GLY A 812 12.55 38.49 8.67
N THR A 813 13.07 39.61 9.19
CA THR A 813 14.38 39.69 9.88
C THR A 813 14.32 39.37 11.37
N ALA A 814 13.15 39.14 11.96
CA ALA A 814 13.04 38.82 13.39
C ALA A 814 13.62 37.44 13.69
N ASP A 815 14.48 37.32 14.70
CA ASP A 815 15.07 36.04 15.14
C ASP A 815 14.05 35.11 15.85
N ASP A 816 14.47 33.89 16.18
CA ASP A 816 13.61 32.85 16.73
C ASP A 816 13.15 33.15 18.18
N GLU A 817 13.89 33.98 18.92
CA GLU A 817 13.52 34.40 20.28
C GLU A 817 12.45 35.51 20.23
N ALA A 818 12.63 36.49 19.35
CA ALA A 818 11.63 37.51 19.05
C ALA A 818 10.33 36.89 18.50
N LEU A 819 10.44 35.87 17.62
CA LEU A 819 9.31 35.07 17.15
C LEU A 819 8.58 34.41 18.32
N ALA A 820 9.29 33.64 19.16
CA ALA A 820 8.69 32.92 20.27
C ALA A 820 8.02 33.86 21.30
N ALA A 821 8.65 35.00 21.60
CA ALA A 821 8.12 36.01 22.53
C ALA A 821 6.90 36.77 21.96
N ALA A 822 6.81 36.96 20.65
CA ALA A 822 5.65 37.56 20.00
C ALA A 822 4.48 36.56 19.91
N VAL A 823 4.73 35.34 19.43
CA VAL A 823 3.72 34.26 19.32
C VAL A 823 3.12 33.95 20.69
N THR A 824 3.95 33.83 21.74
CA THR A 824 3.46 33.58 23.10
C THR A 824 2.60 34.73 23.61
N ARG A 825 2.99 36.00 23.43
CA ARG A 825 2.13 37.13 23.82
C ARG A 825 0.80 37.13 23.07
N TRP A 826 0.85 37.03 21.75
CA TRP A 826 -0.34 37.01 20.87
C TRP A 826 -1.36 35.96 21.29
N ILE A 827 -0.95 34.70 21.46
CA ILE A 827 -1.83 33.60 21.89
C ILE A 827 -2.37 33.84 23.31
N THR A 828 -1.54 34.37 24.21
CA THR A 828 -1.92 34.52 25.62
C THR A 828 -2.77 35.78 25.92
N THR A 829 -2.93 36.67 24.94
CA THR A 829 -3.82 37.85 24.99
C THR A 829 -5.04 37.79 24.07
N SER A 830 -5.13 36.77 23.20
CA SER A 830 -6.27 36.54 22.28
C SER A 830 -7.45 35.85 22.95
#